data_AF-A0A9W8EBQ6-F1
#
_entry.id   AF-A0A9W8EBQ6-F1
#
_cell.length_a   1.000
_cell.length_b   1.000
_cell.length_c   1.000
_cell.angle_alpha   90.00
_cell.angle_beta   90.00
_cell.angle_gamma   90.00
#
_symmetry.space_group_name_H-M   'P 1'
#
loop_
_entity.id
_entity.type
_entity.pdbx_description
1 polymer ?
#
loop_
_entity_poly.entity_id
_entity_poly.type
_entity_poly.pdbx_seq_one_letter_code
_entity_poly.pdbx_strand_id
1 'polypeptide(L)'
;MVSPNPAELAQLLQPVLANLVSNDNTVRSQAEEALNSQWVLGQPNSLVLGLVQIIQTSPDVHLRSFASILFRRIAFRPAPVAADKSRLVLWQSLQDETRQLAKSGLLAALTSESVVVALHKLSDTVAEVARFLWGLGEQWGELLQTLASCVQAEASIQRATVFRIFAAVPAVPLSQPIEALQPAFASGLRDNDSAVRLAALQACAAYMMETEDHTRAQCHEWIPAMLSTMEPLLASGEESQLVDTFTSLVELAESFPKPFRPVMKDILTFCMQVSSNTQLEDSTRQSALELPLTLAEASPAMARKTPDFAPRFVPVALTMMAELDMDESDKSWYTTENLEEEDDDDEANYCLGEQALDRVARALGGKYVLPAAFQHIPNYLGSPKWPERHAGLMAISSIGEGCGRPMEKELEKILQLVVPYFKDPHPRVRYAACNCVGQLSTDFPETVQPQFHELVLFHLIPALRDAESPRVQAHAAAALVNFCEQATQAVLEPYLDTLLENLLALLNSPHRYVQEQAVTTIATVADSAEKKFIKYYSTIMPMLLNVLRQVDQKEYRLLRGKTIECATLIALAVGKEAMGQDIQELAQLLATAQQAVSEPDDPQVSYLLAAWARLCKVMGNDFTPYLALVMPPLLQSAAIKPDFAVLDLDEDTEAQYASEDGWEFVAYNGKQIGLRTSFLEEKCTAVEMLICYARQLGAAFQPYVQQVLDIVMPLLKFHFHEGVKTAAAHTLPQLLGCIHQNARLIKQQQPAEAAAAAEQYLVGVWTTICSKLLNAMFDEADPFFVAELYTSFSDCLQVLRRDLPAGPIPQVVQMTLEMLEQFTATVMTHIRGYCQRTQERREDNQDGDEGGDSEGVIMDEEEAADESLMHEIAKALQQVLASHGQTYLPYFEKLMPILVALLQDTTNTSARQWAICVFDDVIEYTGPASAHYQSHFLPVLIQGLTDAEADIRQASTYGIGVAAQFGGQPYAEACAHAANTLVTLIQSPEAKHVDNVYVTENAISALGKICRFMGGSVDLGALLPAWYQALPVLHDEEECPSVYEYLLELLDQRHPMVMGAVDASTPTPEAVVRLVRILSELFVSEVTLPEALSSRLAQAFQACLGACPDQAKAEIWGALYEHQRKVLSTKGWV
;
A
#
# COMPACT_ATOMS: atom_id res chain seq x y z
N MET A 1 35.59 32.99 -41.89
CA MET A 1 35.81 31.73 -42.61
C MET A 1 34.50 31.41 -43.31
N VAL A 2 34.54 31.04 -44.58
CA VAL A 2 33.33 30.73 -45.37
C VAL A 2 32.65 29.52 -44.73
N SER A 3 31.37 29.63 -44.36
CA SER A 3 30.59 28.50 -43.85
C SER A 3 30.64 27.37 -44.88
N PRO A 4 31.09 26.15 -44.50
CA PRO A 4 31.23 25.05 -45.45
C PRO A 4 29.90 24.73 -46.13
N ASN A 5 29.95 24.40 -47.42
CA ASN A 5 28.76 24.07 -48.21
C ASN A 5 28.06 22.83 -47.60
N PRO A 6 26.76 22.90 -47.22
CA PRO A 6 26.04 21.77 -46.64
C PRO A 6 26.14 20.48 -47.46
N ALA A 7 26.18 20.58 -48.79
CA ALA A 7 26.34 19.42 -49.68
C ALA A 7 27.71 18.73 -49.54
N GLU A 8 28.78 19.50 -49.29
CA GLU A 8 30.13 18.95 -49.05
C GLU A 8 30.20 18.31 -47.66
N LEU A 9 29.53 18.88 -46.66
CA LEU A 9 29.42 18.30 -45.32
C LEU A 9 28.70 16.95 -45.33
N ALA A 10 27.59 16.85 -46.06
CA ALA A 10 26.86 15.60 -46.24
C ALA A 10 27.75 14.50 -46.85
N GLN A 11 28.54 14.83 -47.88
CA GLN A 11 29.46 13.87 -48.50
C GLN A 11 30.56 13.39 -47.55
N LEU A 12 31.06 14.25 -46.68
CA LEU A 12 32.08 13.88 -45.68
C LEU A 12 31.50 13.06 -44.52
N LEU A 13 30.23 13.27 -44.17
CA LEU A 13 29.58 12.60 -43.05
C LEU A 13 29.01 11.22 -43.44
N GLN A 14 28.57 11.05 -44.69
CA GLN A 14 27.93 9.83 -45.18
C GLN A 14 28.74 8.53 -44.93
N PRO A 15 30.08 8.49 -45.14
CA PRO A 15 30.88 7.30 -44.82
C PRO A 15 30.91 6.95 -43.32
N VAL A 16 30.86 7.97 -42.44
CA VAL A 16 30.81 7.76 -40.99
C VAL A 16 29.48 7.12 -40.62
N LEU A 17 28.36 7.64 -41.15
CA LEU A 17 27.03 7.07 -40.90
C LEU A 17 26.89 5.65 -41.41
N ALA A 18 27.41 5.35 -42.61
CA ALA A 18 27.39 4.01 -43.17
C ALA A 18 28.18 3.00 -42.31
N ASN A 19 29.28 3.42 -41.69
CA ASN A 19 30.09 2.56 -40.83
C ASN A 19 29.47 2.33 -39.44
N LEU A 20 28.62 3.24 -38.93
CA LEU A 20 27.94 3.07 -37.65
C LEU A 20 26.94 1.91 -37.65
N VAL A 21 26.40 1.56 -38.82
CA VAL A 21 25.46 0.44 -38.99
C VAL A 21 26.15 -0.84 -39.48
N SER A 22 27.49 -0.90 -39.40
CA SER A 22 28.25 -2.08 -39.80
C SER A 22 28.11 -3.23 -38.79
N ASN A 23 28.00 -4.46 -39.29
CA ASN A 23 28.04 -5.69 -38.47
C ASN A 23 29.45 -6.00 -37.93
N ASP A 24 30.50 -5.29 -38.39
CA ASP A 24 31.86 -5.39 -37.84
C ASP A 24 32.05 -4.41 -36.68
N ASN A 25 32.18 -4.96 -35.46
CA ASN A 25 32.41 -4.19 -34.24
C ASN A 25 33.61 -3.23 -34.33
N THR A 26 34.68 -3.61 -35.05
CA THR A 26 35.87 -2.76 -35.20
C THR A 26 35.56 -1.52 -36.02
N VAL A 27 34.83 -1.70 -37.13
CA VAL A 27 34.42 -0.61 -38.02
C VAL A 27 33.40 0.31 -37.33
N ARG A 28 32.44 -0.28 -36.61
CA ARG A 28 31.42 0.45 -35.84
C ARG A 28 32.05 1.29 -34.73
N SER A 29 32.91 0.71 -33.89
CA SER A 29 33.56 1.44 -32.79
C SER A 29 34.49 2.56 -33.31
N GLN A 30 35.19 2.36 -34.43
CA GLN A 30 35.98 3.43 -35.07
C GLN A 30 35.09 4.57 -35.58
N ALA A 31 33.92 4.26 -36.13
CA ALA A 31 32.96 5.26 -36.59
C ALA A 31 32.31 6.02 -35.43
N GLU A 32 32.00 5.34 -34.32
CA GLU A 32 31.51 5.96 -33.07
C GLU A 32 32.57 6.91 -32.48
N GLU A 33 33.83 6.49 -32.44
CA GLU A 33 34.93 7.35 -31.99
C GLU A 33 35.09 8.57 -32.91
N ALA A 34 35.05 8.38 -34.23
CA ALA A 34 35.14 9.47 -35.20
C ALA A 34 33.95 10.45 -35.07
N LEU A 35 32.73 9.95 -34.91
CA LEU A 35 31.54 10.76 -34.70
C LEU A 35 31.68 11.59 -33.41
N ASN A 36 32.03 10.96 -32.29
CA ASN A 36 32.12 11.64 -30.99
C ASN A 36 33.29 12.64 -30.93
N SER A 37 34.49 12.24 -31.35
CA SER A 37 35.71 13.05 -31.21
C SER A 37 35.86 14.11 -32.30
N GLN A 38 35.56 13.78 -33.56
CA GLN A 38 35.81 14.68 -34.68
C GLN A 38 34.61 15.56 -34.97
N TRP A 39 33.39 15.00 -34.94
CA TRP A 39 32.18 15.72 -35.33
C TRP A 39 31.47 16.40 -34.17
N VAL A 40 31.10 15.66 -33.12
CA VAL A 40 30.38 16.21 -31.96
C VAL A 40 31.26 17.19 -31.20
N LEU A 41 32.51 16.80 -30.91
CA LEU A 41 33.47 17.65 -30.19
C LEU A 41 34.15 18.68 -31.10
N GLY A 42 34.60 18.28 -32.28
CA GLY A 42 35.46 19.12 -33.14
C GLY A 42 34.71 20.10 -34.04
N GLN A 43 33.51 19.77 -34.52
CA GLN A 43 32.77 20.58 -35.49
C GLN A 43 31.24 20.43 -35.39
N PRO A 44 30.61 20.71 -34.23
CA PRO A 44 29.19 20.44 -34.01
C PRO A 44 28.25 21.19 -34.94
N ASN A 45 28.60 22.42 -35.35
CA ASN A 45 27.80 23.17 -36.34
C ASN A 45 27.78 22.47 -37.71
N SER A 46 28.94 21.98 -38.16
CA SER A 46 29.07 21.23 -39.42
C SER A 46 28.33 19.89 -39.38
N LEU A 47 28.36 19.20 -38.23
CA LEU A 47 27.64 17.94 -38.05
C LEU A 47 26.14 18.13 -38.24
N VAL A 48 25.55 19.11 -37.56
CA VAL A 48 24.10 19.37 -37.59
C VAL A 48 23.64 19.75 -39.00
N LEU A 49 24.38 20.64 -39.69
CA LEU A 49 24.06 21.00 -41.07
C LEU A 49 24.24 19.84 -42.06
N GLY A 50 25.28 19.01 -41.86
CA GLY A 50 25.50 17.81 -42.66
C GLY A 50 24.38 16.78 -42.51
N LEU A 51 23.91 16.55 -41.28
CA LEU A 51 22.76 15.67 -41.02
C LEU A 51 21.48 16.20 -41.69
N VAL A 52 21.16 17.49 -41.53
CA VAL A 52 19.97 18.10 -42.16
C VAL A 52 20.04 18.02 -43.69
N GLN A 53 21.22 18.23 -44.28
CA GLN A 53 21.39 18.09 -45.72
C GLN A 53 21.17 16.64 -46.20
N ILE A 54 21.65 15.64 -45.44
CA ILE A 54 21.42 14.21 -45.73
C ILE A 54 19.92 13.91 -45.66
N ILE A 55 19.23 14.38 -44.62
CA ILE A 55 17.78 14.25 -44.45
C ILE A 55 17.03 14.84 -45.65
N GLN A 56 17.49 15.97 -46.20
CA GLN A 56 16.80 16.63 -47.33
C GLN A 56 17.05 15.97 -48.69
N THR A 57 18.27 15.48 -48.93
CA THR A 57 18.74 15.24 -50.31
C THR A 57 19.24 13.83 -50.58
N SER A 58 19.43 13.00 -49.55
CA SER A 58 19.88 11.61 -49.75
C SER A 58 18.82 10.81 -50.51
N PRO A 59 19.18 10.10 -51.59
CA PRO A 59 18.26 9.18 -52.25
C PRO A 59 17.97 7.94 -51.40
N ASP A 60 18.85 7.59 -50.47
CA ASP A 60 18.72 6.44 -49.58
C ASP A 60 17.81 6.77 -48.37
N VAL A 61 16.66 6.09 -48.31
CA VAL A 61 15.65 6.22 -47.25
C VAL A 61 16.23 5.84 -45.88
N HIS A 62 17.00 4.77 -45.79
CA HIS A 62 17.57 4.31 -44.52
C HIS A 62 18.54 5.35 -43.97
N LEU A 63 19.34 5.95 -44.85
CA LEU A 63 20.28 7.00 -44.46
C LEU A 63 19.55 8.28 -44.00
N ARG A 64 18.42 8.65 -44.64
CA ARG A 64 17.57 9.77 -44.18
C ARG A 64 16.98 9.48 -42.79
N SER A 65 16.37 8.31 -42.60
CA SER A 65 15.82 7.88 -41.31
C SER A 65 16.89 7.88 -40.21
N PHE A 66 18.06 7.29 -40.49
CA PHE A 66 19.17 7.21 -39.55
C PHE A 66 19.73 8.60 -39.20
N ALA A 67 19.86 9.50 -40.19
CA ALA A 67 20.28 10.88 -39.95
C ALA A 67 19.28 11.67 -39.08
N SER A 68 17.97 11.47 -39.25
CA SER A 68 16.93 12.06 -38.39
C SER A 68 17.07 11.60 -36.95
N ILE A 69 17.20 10.28 -36.72
CA ILE A 69 17.40 9.68 -35.40
C ILE A 69 18.68 10.21 -34.76
N LEU A 70 19.78 10.23 -35.51
CA LEU A 70 21.08 10.65 -34.99
C LEU A 70 21.10 12.15 -34.66
N PHE A 71 20.44 12.99 -35.46
CA PHE A 71 20.23 14.40 -35.13
C PHE A 71 19.52 14.52 -33.78
N ARG A 72 18.38 13.83 -33.61
CA ARG A 72 17.59 13.85 -32.37
C ARG A 72 18.44 13.43 -31.17
N ARG A 73 19.20 12.34 -31.31
CA ARG A 73 20.06 11.79 -30.25
C ARG A 73 21.25 12.69 -29.89
N ILE A 74 21.80 13.47 -30.83
CA ILE A 74 23.02 14.27 -30.61
C ILE A 74 22.70 15.70 -30.19
N ALA A 75 21.73 16.35 -30.84
CA ALA A 75 21.45 17.77 -30.66
C ALA A 75 21.10 18.13 -29.21
N PHE A 76 20.50 17.20 -28.45
CA PHE A 76 20.00 17.46 -27.10
C PHE A 76 20.80 16.75 -25.99
N ARG A 77 21.97 16.17 -26.31
CA ARG A 77 22.90 15.65 -25.30
C ARG A 77 23.65 16.79 -24.57
N PRO A 78 24.12 16.57 -23.32
CA PRO A 78 24.98 17.53 -22.62
C PRO A 78 26.16 17.97 -23.48
N ALA A 79 26.38 19.28 -23.57
CA ALA A 79 27.47 19.85 -24.35
C ALA A 79 28.82 19.49 -23.72
N PRO A 80 29.82 19.04 -24.50
CA PRO A 80 31.09 18.58 -23.93
C PRO A 80 31.99 19.65 -23.31
N VAL A 81 31.62 20.94 -23.37
CA VAL A 81 32.52 22.08 -23.06
C VAL A 81 32.01 22.97 -21.91
N ALA A 82 31.04 22.52 -21.10
CA ALA A 82 30.62 23.29 -19.92
C ALA A 82 31.57 23.05 -18.73
N ALA A 83 32.66 23.81 -18.66
CA ALA A 83 33.52 23.92 -17.47
C ALA A 83 32.87 24.76 -16.34
N ASP A 84 31.64 25.24 -16.53
CA ASP A 84 30.89 26.04 -15.56
C ASP A 84 29.52 25.41 -15.32
N LYS A 85 28.96 25.63 -14.13
CA LYS A 85 27.85 24.88 -13.52
C LYS A 85 26.47 24.96 -14.23
N SER A 86 26.39 25.36 -15.50
CA SER A 86 25.19 25.24 -16.33
C SER A 86 25.35 24.06 -17.31
N ARG A 87 24.55 23.00 -17.13
CA ARG A 87 24.47 21.86 -18.05
C ARG A 87 23.80 22.28 -19.37
N LEU A 88 24.49 23.03 -20.23
CA LEU A 88 24.01 23.35 -21.57
C LEU A 88 23.98 22.08 -22.44
N VAL A 89 23.02 21.96 -23.35
CA VAL A 89 23.00 20.89 -24.37
C VAL A 89 23.69 21.33 -25.67
N LEU A 90 24.06 20.39 -26.54
CA LEU A 90 24.77 20.69 -27.79
C LEU A 90 24.05 21.75 -28.65
N TRP A 91 22.72 21.66 -28.78
CA TRP A 91 21.89 22.60 -29.54
C TRP A 91 22.06 24.06 -29.10
N GLN A 92 22.15 24.30 -27.79
CA GLN A 92 22.39 25.63 -27.23
C GLN A 92 23.81 26.14 -27.50
N SER A 93 24.79 25.22 -27.64
CA SER A 93 26.17 25.58 -27.98
C SER A 93 26.40 25.91 -29.46
N LEU A 94 25.43 25.61 -30.33
CA LEU A 94 25.51 25.93 -31.76
C LEU A 94 25.45 27.45 -32.02
N GLN A 95 25.81 27.87 -33.22
CA GLN A 95 25.63 29.24 -33.68
C GLN A 95 24.16 29.49 -34.05
N ASP A 96 23.66 30.71 -33.84
CA ASP A 96 22.28 31.10 -34.21
C ASP A 96 21.99 30.84 -35.68
N GLU A 97 22.91 31.19 -36.57
CA GLU A 97 22.79 30.94 -38.02
C GLU A 97 22.64 29.45 -38.32
N THR A 98 23.39 28.59 -37.62
CA THR A 98 23.29 27.13 -37.77
C THR A 98 21.95 26.61 -37.28
N ARG A 99 21.46 27.09 -36.12
CA ARG A 99 20.13 26.72 -35.63
C ARG A 99 19.03 27.12 -36.62
N GLN A 100 19.09 28.33 -37.18
CA GLN A 100 18.10 28.81 -38.14
C GLN A 100 18.12 28.03 -39.46
N LEU A 101 19.31 27.70 -39.98
CA LEU A 101 19.47 26.86 -41.16
C LEU A 101 18.98 25.43 -40.92
N ALA A 102 19.28 24.85 -39.75
CA ALA A 102 18.79 23.53 -39.38
C ALA A 102 17.26 23.50 -39.27
N LYS A 103 16.66 24.47 -38.57
CA LYS A 103 15.21 24.65 -38.47
C LYS A 103 14.56 24.72 -39.86
N SER A 104 15.04 25.63 -40.70
CA SER A 104 14.52 25.81 -42.07
C SER A 104 14.68 24.54 -42.91
N GLY A 105 15.82 23.84 -42.75
CA GLY A 105 16.12 22.64 -43.51
C GLY A 105 15.22 21.45 -43.12
N LEU A 106 14.97 21.26 -41.83
CA LEU A 106 14.04 20.24 -41.33
C LEU A 106 12.61 20.49 -41.82
N LEU A 107 12.13 21.74 -41.82
CA LEU A 107 10.78 22.08 -42.32
C LEU A 107 10.65 21.86 -43.84
N ALA A 108 11.69 22.18 -44.61
CA ALA A 108 11.74 21.89 -46.03
C ALA A 108 11.77 20.37 -46.32
N ALA A 109 12.47 19.58 -45.49
CA ALA A 109 12.42 18.12 -45.59
C ALA A 109 11.01 17.59 -45.26
N LEU A 110 10.38 18.14 -44.23
CA LEU A 110 9.05 17.72 -43.76
C LEU A 110 7.97 17.88 -44.84
N THR A 111 8.10 18.92 -45.67
CA THR A 111 7.15 19.22 -46.75
C THR A 111 7.44 18.49 -48.06
N SER A 112 8.65 17.95 -48.24
CA SER A 112 9.08 17.31 -49.51
C SER A 112 9.27 15.79 -49.41
N GLU A 113 9.43 15.24 -48.21
CA GLU A 113 9.52 13.80 -48.00
C GLU A 113 8.21 13.09 -48.38
N SER A 114 8.35 11.96 -49.07
CA SER A 114 7.24 11.19 -49.63
C SER A 114 7.18 9.75 -49.11
N VAL A 115 8.20 9.33 -48.36
CA VAL A 115 8.30 7.98 -47.79
C VAL A 115 7.96 8.02 -46.30
N VAL A 116 6.88 7.32 -45.92
CA VAL A 116 6.31 7.28 -44.56
C VAL A 116 7.37 7.00 -43.48
N VAL A 117 8.21 5.98 -43.68
CA VAL A 117 9.22 5.55 -42.69
C VAL A 117 10.24 6.66 -42.38
N ALA A 118 10.71 7.39 -43.40
CA ALA A 118 11.63 8.51 -43.22
C ALA A 118 10.92 9.73 -42.64
N LEU A 119 9.68 9.97 -43.07
CA LEU A 119 8.87 11.08 -42.58
C LEU A 119 8.51 10.93 -41.10
N HIS A 120 8.22 9.72 -40.61
CA HIS A 120 7.97 9.47 -39.18
C HIS A 120 9.18 9.86 -38.34
N LYS A 121 10.37 9.33 -38.68
CA LYS A 121 11.61 9.66 -37.94
C LYS A 121 11.94 11.15 -38.02
N LEU A 122 11.70 11.79 -39.17
CA LEU A 122 11.85 13.24 -39.32
C LEU A 122 10.84 14.03 -38.46
N SER A 123 9.59 13.58 -38.41
CA SER A 123 8.55 14.20 -37.58
C SER A 123 8.93 14.15 -36.11
N ASP A 124 9.46 13.02 -35.64
CA ASP A 124 9.94 12.87 -34.27
C ASP A 124 11.14 13.79 -33.98
N THR A 125 12.04 13.98 -34.96
CA THR A 125 13.15 14.94 -34.84
C THR A 125 12.65 16.38 -34.76
N VAL A 126 11.67 16.77 -35.59
CA VAL A 126 11.04 18.10 -35.55
C VAL A 126 10.32 18.31 -34.23
N ALA A 127 9.60 17.31 -33.74
CA ALA A 127 8.96 17.30 -32.43
C ALA A 127 9.97 17.53 -31.29
N GLU A 128 11.10 16.83 -31.28
CA GLU A 128 12.13 17.03 -30.26
C GLU A 128 12.69 18.46 -30.24
N VAL A 129 12.95 19.03 -31.42
CA VAL A 129 13.38 20.43 -31.54
C VAL A 129 12.30 21.38 -30.99
N ALA A 130 11.03 21.16 -31.35
CA ALA A 130 9.92 21.98 -30.88
C ALA A 130 9.77 21.90 -29.34
N ARG A 131 9.81 20.69 -28.78
CA ARG A 131 9.73 20.44 -27.34
C ARG A 131 10.86 21.12 -26.58
N PHE A 132 12.09 20.99 -27.10
CA PHE A 132 13.25 21.63 -26.48
C PHE A 132 13.14 23.17 -26.46
N LEU A 133 12.71 23.77 -27.58
CA LEU A 133 12.51 25.23 -27.66
C LEU A 133 11.41 25.70 -26.71
N TRP A 134 10.31 24.95 -26.63
CA TRP A 134 9.23 25.24 -25.69
C TRP A 134 9.71 25.25 -24.24
N GLY A 135 10.54 24.27 -23.84
CA GLY A 135 11.16 24.23 -22.51
C GLY A 135 12.06 25.43 -22.19
N LEU A 136 12.54 26.15 -23.21
CA LEU A 136 13.27 27.42 -23.06
C LEU A 136 12.37 28.67 -23.09
N GLY A 137 11.06 28.49 -23.26
CA GLY A 137 10.11 29.59 -23.48
C GLY A 137 10.20 30.21 -24.88
N GLU A 138 10.80 29.53 -25.86
CA GLU A 138 10.94 29.99 -27.24
C GLU A 138 9.86 29.39 -28.14
N GLN A 139 9.19 30.22 -28.96
CA GLN A 139 8.22 29.76 -29.97
C GLN A 139 8.87 29.55 -31.34
N TRP A 140 8.53 28.45 -32.01
CA TRP A 140 8.97 28.16 -33.38
C TRP A 140 7.88 28.53 -34.40
N GLY A 141 7.78 29.82 -34.73
CA GLY A 141 6.72 30.34 -35.60
C GLY A 141 6.67 29.74 -37.01
N GLU A 142 7.83 29.44 -37.62
CA GLU A 142 7.89 28.82 -38.95
C GLU A 142 7.32 27.40 -38.96
N LEU A 143 7.44 26.66 -37.85
CA LEU A 143 6.83 25.34 -37.70
C LEU A 143 5.31 25.46 -37.76
N LEU A 144 4.70 26.38 -36.99
CA LEU A 144 3.25 26.59 -37.00
C LEU A 144 2.71 26.93 -38.40
N GLN A 145 3.42 27.79 -39.14
CA GLN A 145 3.06 28.13 -40.52
C GLN A 145 3.16 26.92 -41.46
N THR A 146 4.21 26.11 -41.30
CA THR A 146 4.41 24.88 -42.08
C THR A 146 3.29 23.88 -41.80
N LEU A 147 2.97 23.62 -40.53
CA LEU A 147 1.91 22.69 -40.12
C LEU A 147 0.52 23.15 -40.60
N ALA A 148 0.22 24.45 -40.51
CA ALA A 148 -1.03 25.00 -41.04
C ALA A 148 -1.17 24.80 -42.56
N SER A 149 -0.05 24.83 -43.31
CA SER A 149 -0.07 24.51 -44.74
C SER A 149 -0.24 23.02 -45.02
N CYS A 150 0.45 22.17 -44.25
CA CYS A 150 0.41 20.70 -44.39
C CYS A 150 -0.97 20.13 -44.06
N VAL A 151 -1.72 20.72 -43.11
CA VAL A 151 -3.05 20.23 -42.74
C VAL A 151 -4.07 20.38 -43.88
N GLN A 152 -3.82 21.29 -44.82
CA GLN A 152 -4.63 21.53 -46.02
C GLN A 152 -4.05 20.86 -47.28
N ALA A 153 -3.00 20.04 -47.14
CA ALA A 153 -2.36 19.38 -48.27
C ALA A 153 -3.25 18.28 -48.89
N GLU A 154 -3.17 18.09 -50.21
CA GLU A 154 -3.87 17.00 -50.89
C GLU A 154 -3.35 15.62 -50.48
N ALA A 155 -2.06 15.51 -50.17
CA ALA A 155 -1.42 14.26 -49.77
C ALA A 155 -1.76 13.90 -48.31
N SER A 156 -2.38 12.74 -48.09
CA SER A 156 -2.77 12.27 -46.75
C SER A 156 -1.58 12.13 -45.80
N ILE A 157 -0.43 11.69 -46.33
CA ILE A 157 0.82 11.57 -45.57
C ILE A 157 1.24 12.89 -44.90
N GLN A 158 1.07 14.03 -45.58
CA GLN A 158 1.43 15.35 -45.04
C GLN A 158 0.43 15.81 -43.98
N ARG A 159 -0.87 15.50 -44.17
CA ARG A 159 -1.90 15.78 -43.17
C ARG A 159 -1.68 14.97 -41.90
N ALA A 160 -1.40 13.67 -42.02
CA ALA A 160 -1.13 12.79 -40.87
C ALA A 160 0.08 13.25 -40.05
N THR A 161 1.15 13.71 -40.72
CA THR A 161 2.34 14.26 -40.06
C THR A 161 2.05 15.45 -39.16
N VAL A 162 1.09 16.30 -39.51
CA VAL A 162 0.70 17.44 -38.65
C VAL A 162 0.24 16.94 -37.29
N PHE A 163 -0.70 16.00 -37.31
CA PHE A 163 -1.24 15.47 -36.07
C PHE A 163 -0.23 14.61 -35.31
N ARG A 164 0.65 13.86 -35.99
CA ARG A 164 1.77 13.17 -35.33
C ARG A 164 2.65 14.14 -34.51
N ILE A 165 2.98 15.30 -35.05
CA ILE A 165 3.76 16.32 -34.35
C ILE A 165 2.97 16.92 -33.18
N PHE A 166 1.65 17.13 -33.34
CA PHE A 166 0.79 17.60 -32.25
C PHE A 166 0.70 16.59 -31.11
N ALA A 167 0.56 15.30 -31.41
CA ALA A 167 0.57 14.23 -30.41
C ALA A 167 1.91 14.16 -29.67
N ALA A 168 3.02 14.26 -30.39
CA ALA A 168 4.36 14.19 -29.79
C ALA A 168 4.74 15.44 -28.96
N VAL A 169 4.13 16.60 -29.25
CA VAL A 169 4.39 17.87 -28.54
C VAL A 169 3.08 18.68 -28.40
N PRO A 170 2.22 18.34 -27.42
CA PRO A 170 0.94 19.02 -27.20
C PRO A 170 1.10 20.53 -26.93
N ALA A 171 2.27 20.95 -26.43
CA ALA A 171 2.63 22.36 -26.25
C ALA A 171 2.51 23.20 -27.55
N VAL A 172 2.74 22.59 -28.73
CA VAL A 172 2.63 23.29 -30.02
C VAL A 172 1.18 23.73 -30.27
N PRO A 173 0.18 22.82 -30.30
CA PRO A 173 -1.21 23.23 -30.42
C PRO A 173 -1.67 24.08 -29.22
N LEU A 174 -1.27 23.78 -27.98
CA LEU A 174 -1.61 24.59 -26.78
C LEU A 174 -1.19 26.06 -26.87
N SER A 175 -0.17 26.38 -27.66
CA SER A 175 0.24 27.77 -27.90
C SER A 175 -0.78 28.58 -28.71
N GLN A 176 -1.79 27.94 -29.29
CA GLN A 176 -2.82 28.56 -30.14
C GLN A 176 -4.17 28.57 -29.42
N PRO A 177 -5.02 29.60 -29.68
CA PRO A 177 -6.39 29.61 -29.17
C PRO A 177 -7.19 28.43 -29.75
N ILE A 178 -8.02 27.80 -28.91
CA ILE A 178 -8.79 26.60 -29.25
C ILE A 178 -9.68 26.80 -30.49
N GLU A 179 -10.21 28.01 -30.70
CA GLU A 179 -11.05 28.36 -31.85
C GLU A 179 -10.29 28.24 -33.18
N ALA A 180 -8.95 28.43 -33.16
CA ALA A 180 -8.11 28.25 -34.34
C ALA A 180 -7.78 26.77 -34.61
N LEU A 181 -7.82 25.92 -33.58
CA LEU A 181 -7.49 24.49 -33.67
C LEU A 181 -8.71 23.64 -34.03
N GLN A 182 -9.90 24.02 -33.58
CA GLN A 182 -11.14 23.27 -33.78
C GLN A 182 -11.36 22.83 -35.25
N PRO A 183 -11.22 23.72 -36.27
CA PRO A 183 -11.41 23.30 -37.66
C PRO A 183 -10.41 22.24 -38.12
N ALA A 184 -9.15 22.34 -37.67
CA ALA A 184 -8.09 21.41 -38.05
C ALA A 184 -8.34 20.01 -37.47
N PHE A 185 -8.59 19.91 -36.15
CA PHE A 185 -8.92 18.64 -35.50
C PHE A 185 -10.22 18.03 -36.05
N ALA A 186 -11.26 18.84 -36.25
CA ALA A 186 -12.51 18.38 -36.85
C ALA A 186 -12.31 17.83 -38.28
N SER A 187 -11.44 18.46 -39.09
CA SER A 187 -11.12 17.94 -40.42
C SER A 187 -10.27 16.66 -40.38
N GLY A 188 -9.34 16.54 -39.42
CA GLY A 188 -8.50 15.36 -39.26
C GLY A 188 -9.29 14.13 -38.85
N LEU A 189 -10.16 14.26 -37.84
CA LEU A 189 -11.02 13.17 -37.36
C LEU A 189 -12.03 12.69 -38.42
N ARG A 190 -12.36 13.52 -39.41
CA ARG A 190 -13.30 13.22 -40.50
C ARG A 190 -12.60 13.03 -41.86
N ASP A 191 -11.29 12.84 -41.87
CA ASP A 191 -10.53 12.66 -43.10
C ASP A 191 -10.93 11.36 -43.81
N ASN A 192 -10.75 11.29 -45.13
CA ASN A 192 -11.03 10.07 -45.90
C ASN A 192 -9.99 8.97 -45.64
N ASP A 193 -8.77 9.35 -45.29
CA ASP A 193 -7.65 8.44 -45.04
C ASP A 193 -7.61 8.02 -43.55
N SER A 194 -7.51 6.72 -43.28
CA SER A 194 -7.55 6.19 -41.91
C SER A 194 -6.35 6.59 -41.07
N ALA A 195 -5.16 6.70 -41.68
CA ALA A 195 -3.94 7.10 -40.97
C ALA A 195 -4.01 8.56 -40.51
N VAL A 196 -4.68 9.42 -41.27
CA VAL A 196 -4.93 10.81 -40.86
C VAL A 196 -5.91 10.86 -39.68
N ARG A 197 -6.98 10.06 -39.72
CA ARG A 197 -7.95 9.97 -38.62
C ARG A 197 -7.30 9.48 -37.32
N LEU A 198 -6.49 8.42 -37.39
CA LEU A 198 -5.76 7.88 -36.24
C LEU A 198 -4.79 8.91 -35.65
N ALA A 199 -3.96 9.55 -36.49
CA ALA A 199 -3.03 10.57 -36.02
C ALA A 199 -3.77 11.76 -35.37
N ALA A 200 -4.90 12.19 -35.94
CA ALA A 200 -5.74 13.25 -35.38
C ALA A 200 -6.34 12.87 -34.02
N LEU A 201 -6.78 11.63 -33.86
CA LEU A 201 -7.28 11.08 -32.60
C LEU A 201 -6.19 11.09 -31.52
N GLN A 202 -5.00 10.57 -31.83
CA GLN A 202 -3.84 10.59 -30.93
C GLN A 202 -3.49 12.02 -30.49
N ALA A 203 -3.52 12.96 -31.43
CA ALA A 203 -3.27 14.37 -31.15
C ALA A 203 -4.36 15.02 -30.30
N CYS A 204 -5.64 14.66 -30.51
CA CYS A 204 -6.75 15.12 -29.67
C CYS A 204 -6.59 14.60 -28.24
N ALA A 205 -6.29 13.31 -28.07
CA ALA A 205 -6.07 12.71 -26.75
C ALA A 205 -4.91 13.42 -26.02
N ALA A 206 -3.75 13.52 -26.65
CA ALA A 206 -2.58 14.19 -26.06
C ALA A 206 -2.82 15.68 -25.74
N TYR A 207 -3.56 16.39 -26.59
CA TYR A 207 -3.95 17.78 -26.32
C TYR A 207 -4.86 17.88 -25.11
N MET A 208 -5.90 17.04 -25.03
CA MET A 208 -6.84 17.06 -23.91
C MET A 208 -6.14 16.77 -22.58
N MET A 209 -5.13 15.89 -22.59
CA MET A 209 -4.39 15.56 -21.38
C MET A 209 -3.57 16.72 -20.79
N GLU A 210 -3.04 17.58 -21.64
CA GLU A 210 -2.14 18.69 -21.25
C GLU A 210 -2.86 20.06 -21.13
N THR A 211 -4.16 20.12 -21.45
CA THR A 211 -4.94 21.37 -21.47
C THR A 211 -5.57 21.68 -20.11
N GLU A 212 -5.71 22.95 -19.72
CA GLU A 212 -6.46 23.36 -18.51
C GLU A 212 -7.97 23.03 -18.58
N ASP A 213 -8.59 22.74 -17.42
CA ASP A 213 -9.98 22.26 -17.32
C ASP A 213 -11.01 23.09 -18.11
N HIS A 214 -10.89 24.43 -18.05
CA HIS A 214 -11.81 25.35 -18.72
C HIS A 214 -11.78 25.23 -20.25
N THR A 215 -10.61 24.94 -20.82
CA THR A 215 -10.43 24.75 -22.26
C THR A 215 -10.76 23.30 -22.64
N ARG A 216 -10.41 22.33 -21.79
CA ARG A 216 -10.74 20.91 -22.00
C ARG A 216 -12.26 20.68 -22.11
N ALA A 217 -13.06 21.40 -21.33
CA ALA A 217 -14.53 21.35 -21.40
C ALA A 217 -15.09 21.72 -22.79
N GLN A 218 -14.37 22.52 -23.58
CA GLN A 218 -14.76 22.91 -24.94
C GLN A 218 -14.45 21.83 -25.99
N CYS A 219 -13.72 20.78 -25.63
CA CYS A 219 -13.36 19.65 -26.51
C CYS A 219 -14.37 18.49 -26.48
N HIS A 220 -15.51 18.61 -25.78
CA HIS A 220 -16.47 17.51 -25.60
C HIS A 220 -16.99 16.91 -26.93
N GLU A 221 -17.11 17.70 -28.00
CA GLU A 221 -17.53 17.20 -29.32
C GLU A 221 -16.46 16.34 -30.02
N TRP A 222 -15.21 16.33 -29.53
CA TRP A 222 -14.15 15.51 -30.10
C TRP A 222 -14.29 14.04 -29.70
N ILE A 223 -14.81 13.72 -28.51
CA ILE A 223 -14.97 12.33 -28.08
C ILE A 223 -15.86 11.53 -29.06
N PRO A 224 -17.09 11.97 -29.40
CA PRO A 224 -17.90 11.25 -30.39
C PRO A 224 -17.23 11.15 -31.77
N ALA A 225 -16.49 12.18 -32.17
CA ALA A 225 -15.78 12.19 -33.45
C ALA A 225 -14.61 11.18 -33.46
N MET A 226 -13.87 11.05 -32.37
CA MET A 226 -12.82 10.02 -32.21
C MET A 226 -13.42 8.61 -32.29
N LEU A 227 -14.54 8.35 -31.62
CA LEU A 227 -15.20 7.04 -31.67
C LEU A 227 -15.72 6.68 -33.07
N SER A 228 -16.16 7.68 -33.85
CA SER A 228 -16.63 7.46 -35.22
C SER A 228 -15.55 6.93 -36.18
N THR A 229 -14.28 6.94 -35.76
CA THR A 229 -13.16 6.37 -36.54
C THR A 229 -13.08 4.85 -36.46
N MET A 230 -13.67 4.23 -35.42
CA MET A 230 -13.47 2.81 -35.09
C MET A 230 -14.28 1.86 -35.98
N GLU A 231 -15.57 2.16 -36.24
CA GLU A 231 -16.42 1.33 -37.10
C GLU A 231 -15.84 1.15 -38.52
N PRO A 232 -15.35 2.21 -39.21
CA PRO A 232 -14.68 2.05 -40.49
C PRO A 232 -13.43 1.16 -40.45
N LEU A 233 -12.61 1.27 -39.40
CA LEU A 233 -11.38 0.47 -39.24
C LEU A 233 -11.71 -1.02 -39.10
N LEU A 234 -12.70 -1.34 -38.27
CA LEU A 234 -13.21 -2.70 -38.12
C LEU A 234 -13.76 -3.24 -39.45
N ALA A 235 -14.54 -2.44 -40.18
CA ALA A 235 -15.12 -2.84 -41.45
C ALA A 235 -14.08 -3.07 -42.57
N SER A 236 -12.95 -2.38 -42.51
CA SER A 236 -11.84 -2.55 -43.46
C SER A 236 -10.83 -3.64 -43.06
N GLY A 237 -10.93 -4.21 -41.86
CA GLY A 237 -9.98 -5.19 -41.34
C GLY A 237 -8.62 -4.60 -40.98
N GLU A 238 -8.57 -3.30 -40.62
CA GLU A 238 -7.34 -2.60 -40.23
C GLU A 238 -7.11 -2.75 -38.71
N GLU A 239 -6.89 -3.99 -38.26
CA GLU A 239 -6.84 -4.38 -36.85
C GLU A 239 -5.73 -3.65 -36.06
N SER A 240 -4.52 -3.53 -36.62
CA SER A 240 -3.43 -2.79 -35.98
C SER A 240 -3.76 -1.31 -35.71
N GLN A 241 -4.43 -0.62 -36.63
CA GLN A 241 -4.85 0.77 -36.42
C GLN A 241 -5.99 0.88 -35.38
N LEU A 242 -6.80 -0.17 -35.25
CA LEU A 242 -7.87 -0.23 -34.27
C LEU A 242 -7.29 -0.44 -32.86
N VAL A 243 -6.27 -1.28 -32.70
CA VAL A 243 -5.49 -1.42 -31.44
C VAL A 243 -4.88 -0.07 -31.03
N ASP A 244 -4.16 0.60 -31.94
CA ASP A 244 -3.59 1.93 -31.67
C ASP A 244 -4.65 2.96 -31.24
N THR A 245 -5.86 2.85 -31.80
CA THR A 245 -7.00 3.71 -31.43
C THR A 245 -7.47 3.43 -30.01
N PHE A 246 -7.62 2.15 -29.64
CA PHE A 246 -8.00 1.76 -28.29
C PHE A 246 -6.97 2.22 -27.26
N THR A 247 -5.68 2.01 -27.51
CA THR A 247 -4.60 2.43 -26.61
C THR A 247 -4.69 3.92 -26.28
N SER A 248 -4.84 4.79 -27.29
CA SER A 248 -4.96 6.24 -27.06
C SER A 248 -6.25 6.66 -26.35
N LEU A 249 -7.33 5.90 -26.52
CA LEU A 249 -8.59 6.16 -25.81
C LEU A 249 -8.52 5.68 -24.36
N VAL A 250 -7.80 4.59 -24.08
CA VAL A 250 -7.53 4.08 -22.72
C VAL A 250 -6.72 5.10 -21.94
N GLU A 251 -5.60 5.58 -22.47
CA GLU A 251 -4.78 6.65 -21.83
C GLU A 251 -5.61 7.90 -21.51
N LEU A 252 -6.48 8.31 -22.44
CA LEU A 252 -7.38 9.45 -22.24
C LEU A 252 -8.47 9.15 -21.19
N ALA A 253 -8.99 7.92 -21.15
CA ALA A 253 -10.02 7.50 -20.20
C ALA A 253 -9.49 7.45 -18.76
N GLU A 254 -8.25 6.97 -18.55
CA GLU A 254 -7.58 6.97 -17.24
C GLU A 254 -7.46 8.39 -16.68
N SER A 255 -7.03 9.33 -17.53
CA SER A 255 -6.78 10.70 -17.09
C SER A 255 -8.06 11.54 -17.03
N PHE A 256 -8.98 11.36 -17.98
CA PHE A 256 -10.18 12.20 -18.16
C PHE A 256 -11.41 11.37 -18.57
N PRO A 257 -12.04 10.64 -17.64
CA PRO A 257 -13.19 9.77 -17.94
C PRO A 257 -14.51 10.53 -18.17
N LYS A 258 -14.72 11.68 -17.49
CA LYS A 258 -16.00 12.43 -17.51
C LYS A 258 -16.52 12.78 -18.93
N PRO A 259 -15.67 13.20 -19.89
CA PRO A 259 -16.08 13.45 -21.29
C PRO A 259 -16.70 12.26 -22.03
N PHE A 260 -16.45 11.01 -21.60
CA PHE A 260 -17.01 9.81 -22.24
C PHE A 260 -18.47 9.52 -21.83
N ARG A 261 -18.98 10.17 -20.77
CA ARG A 261 -20.34 9.95 -20.24
C ARG A 261 -21.46 9.96 -21.31
N PRO A 262 -21.49 10.87 -22.30
CA PRO A 262 -22.55 10.89 -23.31
C PRO A 262 -22.56 9.71 -24.28
N VAL A 263 -21.40 9.04 -24.44
CA VAL A 263 -21.16 8.00 -25.45
C VAL A 263 -20.85 6.63 -24.83
N MET A 264 -20.84 6.53 -23.50
CA MET A 264 -20.47 5.32 -22.75
C MET A 264 -21.23 4.07 -23.20
N LYS A 265 -22.53 4.21 -23.50
CA LYS A 265 -23.36 3.09 -23.98
C LYS A 265 -22.94 2.59 -25.36
N ASP A 266 -22.55 3.50 -26.24
CA ASP A 266 -22.13 3.18 -27.60
C ASP A 266 -20.75 2.52 -27.57
N ILE A 267 -19.84 3.02 -26.73
CA ILE A 267 -18.53 2.40 -26.44
C ILE A 267 -18.72 0.97 -25.96
N LEU A 268 -19.51 0.77 -24.90
CA LEU A 268 -19.78 -0.56 -24.36
C LEU A 268 -20.32 -1.50 -25.45
N THR A 269 -21.27 -1.03 -26.25
CA THR A 269 -21.87 -1.86 -27.30
C THR A 269 -20.85 -2.25 -28.38
N PHE A 270 -20.07 -1.29 -28.87
CA PHE A 270 -19.05 -1.53 -29.90
C PHE A 270 -17.94 -2.44 -29.37
N CYS A 271 -17.42 -2.13 -28.17
CA CYS A 271 -16.35 -2.88 -27.54
C CYS A 271 -16.74 -4.34 -27.30
N MET A 272 -17.94 -4.60 -26.76
CA MET A 272 -18.41 -5.98 -26.56
C MET A 272 -18.61 -6.72 -27.89
N GLN A 273 -19.00 -6.03 -28.96
CA GLN A 273 -19.08 -6.64 -30.30
C GLN A 273 -17.70 -7.04 -30.83
N VAL A 274 -16.68 -6.21 -30.61
CA VAL A 274 -15.31 -6.48 -31.04
C VAL A 274 -14.70 -7.61 -30.20
N SER A 275 -14.74 -7.51 -28.87
CA SER A 275 -14.15 -8.50 -27.96
C SER A 275 -14.76 -9.91 -28.08
N SER A 276 -16.05 -10.01 -28.41
CA SER A 276 -16.72 -11.30 -28.62
C SER A 276 -16.52 -11.91 -30.01
N ASN A 277 -15.85 -11.22 -30.93
CA ASN A 277 -15.64 -11.71 -32.29
C ASN A 277 -14.37 -12.55 -32.41
N THR A 278 -14.50 -13.87 -32.30
CA THR A 278 -13.39 -14.84 -32.39
C THR A 278 -12.79 -14.98 -33.80
N GLN A 279 -13.11 -14.08 -34.74
CA GLN A 279 -12.45 -13.99 -36.05
C GLN A 279 -11.38 -12.88 -36.10
N LEU A 280 -11.30 -12.05 -35.07
CA LEU A 280 -10.29 -11.00 -34.91
C LEU A 280 -9.09 -11.55 -34.14
N GLU A 281 -7.95 -10.86 -34.29
CA GLU A 281 -6.75 -11.11 -33.49
C GLU A 281 -7.01 -10.83 -32.00
N ASP A 282 -6.32 -11.56 -31.13
CA ASP A 282 -6.50 -11.47 -29.69
C ASP A 282 -6.16 -10.08 -29.15
N SER A 283 -5.09 -9.45 -29.66
CA SER A 283 -4.72 -8.06 -29.34
C SER A 283 -5.88 -7.08 -29.59
N THR A 284 -6.58 -7.19 -30.72
CA THR A 284 -7.75 -6.36 -31.05
C THR A 284 -8.89 -6.57 -30.05
N ARG A 285 -9.16 -7.82 -29.68
CA ARG A 285 -10.25 -8.19 -28.76
C ARG A 285 -9.95 -7.75 -27.32
N GLN A 286 -8.69 -7.89 -26.90
CA GLN A 286 -8.16 -7.50 -25.60
C GLN A 286 -8.22 -5.98 -25.43
N SER A 287 -7.67 -5.19 -26.38
CA SER A 287 -7.72 -3.72 -26.32
C SER A 287 -9.15 -3.18 -26.35
N ALA A 288 -10.07 -3.88 -27.04
CA ALA A 288 -11.48 -3.52 -27.01
C ALA A 288 -12.14 -3.75 -25.65
N LEU A 289 -11.74 -4.78 -24.90
CA LEU A 289 -12.27 -5.03 -23.55
C LEU A 289 -11.72 -4.02 -22.53
N GLU A 290 -10.47 -3.58 -22.72
CA GLU A 290 -9.77 -2.68 -21.82
C GLU A 290 -10.45 -1.30 -21.73
N LEU A 291 -10.84 -0.67 -22.85
CA LEU A 291 -11.45 0.66 -22.83
C LEU A 291 -12.67 0.82 -21.88
N PRO A 292 -13.72 -0.01 -21.96
CA PRO A 292 -14.83 0.08 -21.01
C PRO A 292 -14.44 -0.31 -19.58
N LEU A 293 -13.44 -1.17 -19.39
CA LEU A 293 -12.91 -1.54 -18.07
C LEU A 293 -12.21 -0.34 -17.41
N THR A 294 -11.28 0.29 -18.12
CA THR A 294 -10.60 1.52 -17.69
C THR A 294 -11.60 2.62 -17.33
N LEU A 295 -12.65 2.82 -18.15
CA LEU A 295 -13.70 3.79 -17.87
C LEU A 295 -14.52 3.44 -16.61
N ALA A 296 -14.66 2.15 -16.30
CA ALA A 296 -15.30 1.69 -15.08
C ALA A 296 -14.42 1.93 -13.84
N GLU A 297 -13.10 1.79 -13.94
CA GLU A 297 -12.15 2.08 -12.86
C GLU A 297 -12.00 3.59 -12.63
N ALA A 298 -11.84 4.36 -13.71
CA ALA A 298 -11.64 5.80 -13.65
C ALA A 298 -12.93 6.58 -13.30
N SER A 299 -14.12 6.03 -13.61
CA SER A 299 -15.40 6.61 -13.20
C SER A 299 -16.47 5.53 -12.96
N PRO A 300 -16.42 4.84 -11.79
CA PRO A 300 -17.35 3.79 -11.43
C PRO A 300 -18.81 4.22 -11.50
N ALA A 301 -19.13 5.43 -11.01
CA ALA A 301 -20.49 5.95 -11.05
C ALA A 301 -21.03 6.11 -12.49
N MET A 302 -20.19 6.53 -13.44
CA MET A 302 -20.58 6.62 -14.85
C MET A 302 -20.91 5.24 -15.42
N ALA A 303 -20.08 4.22 -15.14
CA ALA A 303 -20.32 2.85 -15.59
C ALA A 303 -21.59 2.25 -14.95
N ARG A 304 -21.82 2.45 -13.64
CA ARG A 304 -23.05 1.99 -12.97
C ARG A 304 -24.33 2.63 -13.50
N LYS A 305 -24.27 3.93 -13.85
CA LYS A 305 -25.38 4.66 -14.47
C LYS A 305 -25.60 4.27 -15.93
N THR A 306 -24.63 3.60 -16.56
CA THR A 306 -24.75 3.12 -17.93
C THR A 306 -25.62 1.87 -17.97
N PRO A 307 -26.77 1.89 -18.69
CA PRO A 307 -27.66 0.74 -18.73
C PRO A 307 -26.96 -0.52 -19.26
N ASP A 308 -27.20 -1.64 -18.59
CA ASP A 308 -26.71 -2.97 -18.94
C ASP A 308 -25.17 -3.10 -19.01
N PHE A 309 -24.41 -2.27 -18.27
CA PHE A 309 -22.94 -2.37 -18.24
C PHE A 309 -22.47 -3.79 -17.85
N ALA A 310 -22.69 -4.19 -16.60
CA ALA A 310 -22.27 -5.51 -16.12
C ALA A 310 -22.95 -6.68 -16.89
N PRO A 311 -24.26 -6.64 -17.20
CA PRO A 311 -24.90 -7.68 -18.02
C PRO A 311 -24.32 -7.88 -19.43
N ARG A 312 -23.61 -6.90 -19.99
CA ARG A 312 -22.93 -7.01 -21.30
C ARG A 312 -21.46 -7.36 -21.16
N PHE A 313 -20.79 -6.82 -20.15
CA PHE A 313 -19.36 -7.00 -19.91
C PHE A 313 -19.04 -8.41 -19.39
N VAL A 314 -19.74 -8.86 -18.33
CA VAL A 314 -19.44 -10.12 -17.65
C VAL A 314 -19.50 -11.34 -18.58
N PRO A 315 -20.48 -11.50 -19.49
CA PRO A 315 -20.51 -12.64 -20.40
C PRO A 315 -19.34 -12.70 -21.38
N VAL A 316 -18.80 -11.54 -21.79
CA VAL A 316 -17.65 -11.46 -22.69
C VAL A 316 -16.39 -11.92 -21.95
N ALA A 317 -16.16 -11.40 -20.74
CA ALA A 317 -15.06 -11.84 -19.89
C ALA A 317 -15.12 -13.35 -19.62
N LEU A 318 -16.30 -13.88 -19.23
CA LEU A 318 -16.52 -15.32 -19.03
C LEU A 318 -16.23 -16.16 -20.28
N THR A 319 -16.56 -15.64 -21.46
CA THR A 319 -16.30 -16.36 -22.72
C THR A 319 -14.80 -16.42 -22.99
N MET A 320 -14.08 -15.32 -22.78
CA MET A 320 -12.61 -15.27 -22.92
C MET A 320 -11.93 -16.20 -21.90
N MET A 321 -12.44 -16.28 -20.66
CA MET A 321 -11.98 -17.25 -19.65
C MET A 321 -12.22 -18.72 -20.03
N ALA A 322 -13.09 -19.00 -21.00
CA ALA A 322 -13.37 -20.35 -21.48
C ALA A 322 -12.58 -20.72 -22.75
N GLU A 323 -11.73 -19.81 -23.27
CA GLU A 323 -10.85 -20.03 -24.43
C GLU A 323 -9.55 -20.73 -23.99
N LEU A 324 -9.69 -21.98 -23.57
CA LEU A 324 -8.58 -22.89 -23.27
C LEU A 324 -8.51 -24.00 -24.32
N ASP A 325 -7.33 -24.55 -24.58
CA ASP A 325 -7.19 -25.68 -25.51
C ASP A 325 -8.06 -26.86 -25.03
N MET A 326 -8.89 -27.37 -25.94
CA MET A 326 -9.88 -28.41 -25.68
C MET A 326 -9.32 -29.83 -25.87
N ASP A 327 -8.04 -30.01 -26.20
CA ASP A 327 -7.45 -31.34 -26.36
C ASP A 327 -7.35 -32.10 -25.02
N GLU A 328 -8.44 -32.77 -24.62
CA GLU A 328 -8.52 -33.63 -23.43
C GLU A 328 -7.53 -34.81 -23.46
N SER A 329 -6.93 -35.12 -24.62
CA SER A 329 -5.89 -36.15 -24.75
C SER A 329 -4.52 -35.63 -24.33
N ASP A 330 -4.33 -34.32 -24.32
CA ASP A 330 -3.12 -33.73 -23.80
C ASP A 330 -3.10 -33.78 -22.27
N LYS A 331 -2.11 -34.51 -21.77
CA LYS A 331 -1.86 -34.67 -20.34
C LYS A 331 -0.68 -33.85 -19.87
N SER A 332 0.03 -33.18 -20.80
CA SER A 332 1.25 -32.42 -20.55
C SER A 332 1.08 -31.51 -19.33
N TRP A 333 0.00 -30.72 -19.32
CA TRP A 333 -0.32 -29.75 -18.28
C TRP A 333 -0.30 -30.34 -16.86
N TYR A 334 -1.03 -31.43 -16.58
CA TYR A 334 -1.10 -31.99 -15.22
C TYR A 334 -0.07 -33.09 -14.94
N THR A 335 0.74 -33.50 -15.92
CA THR A 335 1.80 -34.50 -15.74
C THR A 335 3.21 -33.94 -15.92
N THR A 336 3.33 -32.63 -16.10
CA THR A 336 4.62 -31.96 -16.30
C THR A 336 5.59 -32.22 -15.14
N GLU A 337 6.86 -32.39 -15.49
CA GLU A 337 7.97 -32.44 -14.54
C GLU A 337 8.54 -31.03 -14.27
N ASN A 338 8.31 -30.07 -15.16
CA ASN A 338 8.81 -28.69 -15.08
C ASN A 338 7.70 -27.68 -15.43
N LEU A 339 7.40 -26.77 -14.49
CA LEU A 339 6.41 -25.70 -14.70
C LEU A 339 6.94 -24.57 -15.61
N GLU A 340 8.26 -24.46 -15.77
CA GLU A 340 8.93 -23.38 -16.54
C GLU A 340 8.99 -23.65 -18.07
N GLU A 341 8.54 -24.82 -18.53
CA GLU A 341 8.59 -25.22 -19.95
C GLU A 341 7.23 -25.10 -20.67
N GLU A 342 6.21 -24.54 -20.02
CA GLU A 342 4.90 -24.30 -20.63
C GLU A 342 4.89 -22.91 -21.28
N ASP A 343 4.68 -22.84 -22.61
CA ASP A 343 4.49 -21.58 -23.34
C ASP A 343 3.08 -21.02 -22.99
N ASP A 344 3.02 -20.03 -22.08
CA ASP A 344 1.77 -19.36 -21.65
C ASP A 344 1.11 -18.51 -22.77
N ASP A 345 1.78 -18.32 -23.92
CA ASP A 345 1.31 -17.51 -25.05
C ASP A 345 -0.06 -17.97 -25.61
N ASP A 346 -0.38 -19.26 -25.50
CA ASP A 346 -1.65 -19.83 -26.01
C ASP A 346 -2.87 -19.58 -25.09
N GLU A 347 -2.69 -19.01 -23.88
CA GLU A 347 -3.76 -18.77 -22.90
C GLU A 347 -4.01 -17.27 -22.59
N ALA A 348 -3.53 -16.34 -23.44
CA ALA A 348 -3.60 -14.90 -23.20
C ALA A 348 -5.02 -14.34 -22.95
N ASN A 349 -6.03 -14.80 -23.70
CA ASN A 349 -7.42 -14.36 -23.50
C ASN A 349 -8.02 -14.87 -22.19
N TYR A 350 -7.62 -16.07 -21.74
CA TYR A 350 -8.04 -16.60 -20.46
C TYR A 350 -7.58 -15.67 -19.33
N CYS A 351 -6.28 -15.34 -19.33
CA CYS A 351 -5.67 -14.44 -18.35
C CYS A 351 -6.33 -13.06 -18.35
N LEU A 352 -6.52 -12.46 -19.54
CA LEU A 352 -7.18 -11.15 -19.65
C LEU A 352 -8.64 -11.18 -19.17
N GLY A 353 -9.39 -12.22 -19.52
CA GLY A 353 -10.79 -12.37 -19.10
C GLY A 353 -10.92 -12.49 -17.57
N GLU A 354 -10.02 -13.21 -16.93
CA GLU A 354 -9.92 -13.33 -15.47
C GLU A 354 -9.63 -11.98 -14.81
N GLN A 355 -8.57 -11.30 -15.27
CA GLN A 355 -8.15 -9.99 -14.76
C GLN A 355 -9.24 -8.92 -14.97
N ALA A 356 -9.89 -8.91 -16.12
CA ALA A 356 -10.96 -7.97 -16.43
C ALA A 356 -12.18 -8.16 -15.52
N LEU A 357 -12.48 -9.41 -15.14
CA LEU A 357 -13.60 -9.71 -14.26
C LEU A 357 -13.32 -9.32 -12.80
N ASP A 358 -12.08 -9.50 -12.34
CA ASP A 358 -11.62 -8.99 -11.03
C ASP A 358 -11.68 -7.46 -10.99
N ARG A 359 -10.99 -6.79 -11.92
CA ARG A 359 -10.94 -5.33 -12.01
C ARG A 359 -12.32 -4.69 -12.10
N VAL A 360 -13.24 -5.24 -12.90
CA VAL A 360 -14.61 -4.71 -12.99
C VAL A 360 -15.42 -4.95 -11.71
N ALA A 361 -15.19 -6.06 -10.99
CA ALA A 361 -15.81 -6.32 -9.70
C ALA A 361 -15.33 -5.30 -8.66
N ARG A 362 -14.02 -5.07 -8.57
CA ARG A 362 -13.39 -4.08 -7.68
C ARG A 362 -13.82 -2.65 -8.01
N ALA A 363 -14.03 -2.32 -9.29
CA ALA A 363 -14.51 -1.01 -9.70
C ALA A 363 -16.01 -0.78 -9.43
N LEU A 364 -16.89 -1.74 -9.74
CA LEU A 364 -18.35 -1.50 -9.72
C LEU A 364 -19.07 -2.02 -8.47
N GLY A 365 -18.52 -3.05 -7.85
CA GLY A 365 -18.96 -3.60 -6.57
C GLY A 365 -20.01 -4.70 -6.68
N GLY A 366 -20.14 -5.45 -5.59
CA GLY A 366 -20.97 -6.66 -5.52
C GLY A 366 -22.45 -6.45 -5.83
N LYS A 367 -23.04 -5.28 -5.54
CA LYS A 367 -24.43 -4.97 -5.91
C LYS A 367 -24.69 -5.02 -7.42
N TYR A 368 -23.69 -4.70 -8.23
CA TYR A 368 -23.82 -4.55 -9.67
C TYR A 368 -23.28 -5.77 -10.43
N VAL A 369 -22.11 -6.29 -10.02
CA VAL A 369 -21.44 -7.38 -10.72
C VAL A 369 -21.96 -8.75 -10.30
N LEU A 370 -22.21 -8.98 -9.00
CA LEU A 370 -22.64 -10.28 -8.50
C LEU A 370 -23.93 -10.81 -9.17
N PRO A 371 -25.01 -10.00 -9.34
CA PRO A 371 -26.21 -10.47 -10.03
C PRO A 371 -25.97 -10.81 -11.51
N ALA A 372 -25.13 -10.02 -12.19
CA ALA A 372 -24.78 -10.26 -13.58
C ALA A 372 -23.95 -11.55 -13.72
N ALA A 373 -22.95 -11.75 -12.87
CA ALA A 373 -22.12 -12.95 -12.87
C ALA A 373 -22.94 -14.21 -12.56
N PHE A 374 -23.75 -14.20 -11.50
CA PHE A 374 -24.56 -15.36 -11.11
C PHE A 374 -25.75 -15.65 -12.02
N GLN A 375 -26.05 -14.79 -13.00
CA GLN A 375 -26.94 -15.13 -14.12
C GLN A 375 -26.29 -16.15 -15.08
N HIS A 376 -24.96 -16.18 -15.16
CA HIS A 376 -24.20 -17.00 -16.11
C HIS A 376 -23.44 -18.16 -15.44
N ILE A 377 -22.80 -17.92 -14.29
CA ILE A 377 -21.96 -18.89 -13.59
C ILE A 377 -22.63 -20.27 -13.40
N PRO A 378 -23.89 -20.39 -12.93
CA PRO A 378 -24.53 -21.70 -12.77
C PRO A 378 -24.66 -22.51 -14.07
N ASN A 379 -24.82 -21.83 -15.22
CA ASN A 379 -24.88 -22.50 -16.53
C ASN A 379 -23.50 -22.98 -16.99
N TYR A 380 -22.45 -22.17 -16.75
CA TYR A 380 -21.06 -22.52 -17.02
C TYR A 380 -20.64 -23.75 -16.21
N LEU A 381 -20.92 -23.74 -14.91
CA LEU A 381 -20.68 -24.85 -14.00
C LEU A 381 -21.45 -26.13 -14.39
N GLY A 382 -22.67 -25.98 -14.94
CA GLY A 382 -23.48 -27.09 -15.46
C GLY A 382 -23.08 -27.58 -16.87
N SER A 383 -22.08 -26.98 -17.51
CA SER A 383 -21.73 -27.27 -18.90
C SER A 383 -21.05 -28.64 -19.08
N PRO A 384 -21.32 -29.35 -20.18
CA PRO A 384 -20.55 -30.54 -20.54
C PRO A 384 -19.09 -30.21 -20.87
N LYS A 385 -18.77 -28.98 -21.28
CA LYS A 385 -17.39 -28.59 -21.64
C LYS A 385 -16.62 -28.22 -20.39
N TRP A 386 -15.44 -28.82 -20.22
CA TRP A 386 -14.63 -28.56 -19.04
C TRP A 386 -14.11 -27.11 -18.96
N PRO A 387 -13.77 -26.38 -20.05
CA PRO A 387 -13.30 -24.99 -19.92
C PRO A 387 -14.40 -24.05 -19.43
N GLU A 388 -15.66 -24.31 -19.78
CA GLU A 388 -16.79 -23.53 -19.25
C GLU A 388 -16.96 -23.80 -17.74
N ARG A 389 -16.79 -25.04 -17.28
CA ARG A 389 -16.82 -25.33 -15.83
C ARG A 389 -15.64 -24.69 -15.09
N HIS A 390 -14.46 -24.73 -15.70
CA HIS A 390 -13.25 -24.06 -15.22
C HIS A 390 -13.47 -22.54 -15.07
N ALA A 391 -13.89 -21.88 -16.15
CA ALA A 391 -14.19 -20.45 -16.18
C ALA A 391 -15.25 -20.06 -15.14
N GLY A 392 -16.27 -20.90 -14.92
CA GLY A 392 -17.28 -20.65 -13.88
C GLY A 392 -16.71 -20.62 -12.46
N LEU A 393 -15.71 -21.46 -12.15
CA LEU A 393 -15.03 -21.49 -10.85
C LEU A 393 -14.05 -20.33 -10.70
N MET A 394 -13.26 -20.07 -11.74
CA MET A 394 -12.31 -18.95 -11.76
C MET A 394 -13.06 -17.63 -11.66
N ALA A 395 -14.23 -17.49 -12.30
CA ALA A 395 -15.05 -16.30 -12.17
C ALA A 395 -15.58 -16.04 -10.75
N ILE A 396 -15.94 -17.10 -10.00
CA ILE A 396 -16.28 -16.95 -8.57
C ILE A 396 -15.04 -16.46 -7.79
N SER A 397 -13.86 -17.00 -8.13
CA SER A 397 -12.59 -16.58 -7.55
C SER A 397 -12.31 -15.09 -7.80
N SER A 398 -12.41 -14.64 -9.06
CA SER A 398 -12.06 -13.27 -9.47
C SER A 398 -13.00 -12.21 -8.92
N ILE A 399 -14.30 -12.53 -8.75
CA ILE A 399 -15.24 -11.52 -8.23
C ILE A 399 -15.27 -11.44 -6.70
N GLY A 400 -14.55 -12.31 -5.98
CA GLY A 400 -14.58 -12.44 -4.53
C GLY A 400 -14.27 -11.12 -3.81
N GLU A 401 -13.05 -10.63 -3.97
CA GLU A 401 -12.56 -9.36 -3.43
C GLU A 401 -13.52 -8.19 -3.76
N GLY A 402 -13.79 -7.96 -5.05
CA GLY A 402 -14.62 -6.84 -5.49
C GLY A 402 -16.11 -6.92 -5.11
N CYS A 403 -16.65 -8.12 -4.85
CA CYS A 403 -18.05 -8.28 -4.46
C CYS A 403 -18.30 -8.21 -2.95
N GLY A 404 -17.27 -8.34 -2.12
CA GLY A 404 -17.29 -8.07 -0.67
C GLY A 404 -18.55 -8.55 0.07
N ARG A 405 -19.13 -7.65 0.88
CA ARG A 405 -20.27 -7.96 1.79
C ARG A 405 -21.48 -8.64 1.09
N PRO A 406 -21.97 -8.21 -0.09
CA PRO A 406 -23.01 -8.94 -0.83
C PRO A 406 -22.71 -10.42 -1.05
N MET A 407 -21.46 -10.76 -1.38
CA MET A 407 -21.03 -12.13 -1.63
C MET A 407 -20.87 -12.92 -0.32
N GLU A 408 -20.32 -12.28 0.71
CA GLU A 408 -20.17 -12.86 2.05
C GLU A 408 -21.50 -13.36 2.64
N LYS A 409 -22.60 -12.61 2.45
CA LYS A 409 -23.95 -13.00 2.89
C LYS A 409 -24.47 -14.27 2.23
N GLU A 410 -23.96 -14.61 1.06
CA GLU A 410 -24.37 -15.75 0.25
C GLU A 410 -23.31 -16.86 0.23
N LEU A 411 -22.23 -16.70 1.02
CA LEU A 411 -21.03 -17.53 0.96
C LEU A 411 -21.31 -19.01 1.21
N GLU A 412 -22.25 -19.36 2.10
CA GLU A 412 -22.66 -20.75 2.29
C GLU A 412 -23.15 -21.39 0.98
N LYS A 413 -23.98 -20.69 0.21
CA LYS A 413 -24.52 -21.19 -1.07
C LYS A 413 -23.43 -21.25 -2.12
N ILE A 414 -22.51 -20.29 -2.13
CA ILE A 414 -21.38 -20.24 -3.07
C ILE A 414 -20.44 -21.41 -2.81
N LEU A 415 -20.06 -21.66 -1.56
CA LEU A 415 -19.25 -22.82 -1.19
C LEU A 415 -19.96 -24.13 -1.57
N GLN A 416 -21.26 -24.26 -1.31
CA GLN A 416 -22.05 -25.42 -1.73
C GLN A 416 -22.09 -25.61 -3.25
N LEU A 417 -21.99 -24.53 -4.03
CA LEU A 417 -21.91 -24.57 -5.49
C LEU A 417 -20.53 -25.05 -5.97
N VAL A 418 -19.45 -24.69 -5.25
CA VAL A 418 -18.05 -25.01 -5.62
C VAL A 418 -17.63 -26.43 -5.21
N VAL A 419 -18.03 -26.90 -4.02
CA VAL A 419 -17.55 -28.18 -3.45
C VAL A 419 -17.74 -29.44 -4.33
N PRO A 420 -18.77 -29.56 -5.21
CA PRO A 420 -18.89 -30.72 -6.09
C PRO A 420 -17.71 -30.86 -7.08
N TYR A 421 -17.07 -29.75 -7.45
CA TYR A 421 -16.04 -29.70 -8.49
C TYR A 421 -14.66 -30.20 -8.04
N PHE A 422 -14.44 -30.42 -6.73
CA PHE A 422 -13.28 -31.18 -6.23
C PHE A 422 -13.25 -32.62 -6.75
N LYS A 423 -14.36 -33.13 -7.28
CA LYS A 423 -14.48 -34.48 -7.86
C LYS A 423 -14.77 -34.43 -9.37
N ASP A 424 -14.56 -33.29 -10.02
CA ASP A 424 -14.74 -33.19 -11.48
C ASP A 424 -13.81 -34.17 -12.20
N PRO A 425 -14.26 -34.82 -13.30
CA PRO A 425 -13.39 -35.70 -14.08
C PRO A 425 -12.15 -34.99 -14.63
N HIS A 426 -12.22 -33.69 -14.92
CA HIS A 426 -11.12 -32.96 -15.53
C HIS A 426 -10.19 -32.33 -14.47
N PRO A 427 -8.86 -32.56 -14.51
CA PRO A 427 -7.93 -32.07 -13.50
C PRO A 427 -7.84 -30.55 -13.43
N ARG A 428 -7.91 -29.82 -14.56
CA ARG A 428 -7.97 -28.34 -14.54
C ARG A 428 -9.20 -27.81 -13.78
N VAL A 429 -10.34 -28.51 -13.83
CA VAL A 429 -11.54 -28.10 -13.07
C VAL A 429 -11.37 -28.37 -11.57
N ARG A 430 -10.73 -29.49 -11.19
CA ARG A 430 -10.36 -29.75 -9.79
C ARG A 430 -9.35 -28.72 -9.27
N TYR A 431 -8.41 -28.30 -10.10
CA TYR A 431 -7.48 -27.19 -9.81
C TYR A 431 -8.25 -25.89 -9.57
N ALA A 432 -9.14 -25.49 -10.47
CA ALA A 432 -9.95 -24.27 -10.30
C ALA A 432 -10.86 -24.32 -9.05
N ALA A 433 -11.32 -25.50 -8.64
CA ALA A 433 -12.06 -25.65 -7.38
C ALA A 433 -11.17 -25.38 -6.15
N CYS A 434 -9.91 -25.83 -6.18
CA CYS A 434 -8.92 -25.50 -5.16
C CYS A 434 -8.63 -23.99 -5.17
N ASN A 435 -8.45 -23.39 -6.35
CA ASN A 435 -8.22 -21.96 -6.52
C ASN A 435 -9.34 -21.13 -5.88
N CYS A 436 -10.58 -21.40 -6.29
CA CYS A 436 -11.75 -20.68 -5.84
C CYS A 436 -11.89 -20.74 -4.31
N VAL A 437 -11.74 -21.92 -3.69
CA VAL A 437 -11.81 -22.03 -2.22
C VAL A 437 -10.62 -21.34 -1.53
N GLY A 438 -9.42 -21.45 -2.10
CA GLY A 438 -8.24 -20.74 -1.60
C GLY A 438 -8.44 -19.23 -1.59
N GLN A 439 -8.86 -18.66 -2.72
CA GLN A 439 -9.11 -17.23 -2.86
C GLN A 439 -10.24 -16.75 -1.93
N LEU A 440 -11.37 -17.46 -1.88
CA LEU A 440 -12.46 -17.12 -0.94
C LEU A 440 -12.00 -17.15 0.53
N SER A 441 -11.00 -17.97 0.87
CA SER A 441 -10.42 -17.99 2.22
C SER A 441 -9.57 -16.75 2.50
N THR A 442 -8.97 -16.14 1.48
CA THR A 442 -8.24 -14.87 1.58
C THR A 442 -9.18 -13.67 1.55
N ASP A 443 -10.21 -13.69 0.71
CA ASP A 443 -11.14 -12.57 0.53
C ASP A 443 -12.13 -12.43 1.71
N PHE A 444 -12.48 -13.55 2.37
CA PHE A 444 -13.47 -13.59 3.44
C PHE A 444 -12.95 -14.27 4.73
N PRO A 445 -11.81 -13.82 5.29
CA PRO A 445 -11.13 -14.54 6.38
C PRO A 445 -11.94 -14.56 7.68
N GLU A 446 -12.71 -13.50 7.93
CA GLU A 446 -13.55 -13.35 9.13
C GLU A 446 -14.78 -14.27 9.14
N THR A 447 -15.11 -14.89 8.01
CA THR A 447 -16.28 -15.75 7.86
C THR A 447 -15.92 -17.18 7.44
N VAL A 448 -15.05 -17.38 6.44
CA VAL A 448 -14.70 -18.73 5.93
C VAL A 448 -14.06 -19.60 7.00
N GLN A 449 -13.02 -19.11 7.66
CA GLN A 449 -12.23 -19.84 8.63
C GLN A 449 -13.02 -20.12 9.91
N PRO A 450 -13.73 -19.16 10.54
CA PRO A 450 -14.47 -19.45 11.76
C PRO A 450 -15.78 -20.23 11.52
N GLN A 451 -16.47 -20.05 10.39
CA GLN A 451 -17.82 -20.63 10.19
C GLN A 451 -17.84 -21.84 9.24
N PHE A 452 -16.96 -21.87 8.24
CA PHE A 452 -17.01 -22.87 7.15
C PHE A 452 -15.79 -23.79 7.09
N HIS A 453 -14.91 -23.78 8.12
CA HIS A 453 -13.71 -24.62 8.18
C HIS A 453 -13.98 -26.10 7.91
N GLU A 454 -15.08 -26.65 8.44
CA GLU A 454 -15.39 -28.07 8.28
C GLU A 454 -15.70 -28.41 6.82
N LEU A 455 -16.52 -27.57 6.17
CA LEU A 455 -16.89 -27.73 4.76
C LEU A 455 -15.66 -27.62 3.87
N VAL A 456 -14.84 -26.58 4.07
CA VAL A 456 -13.63 -26.32 3.26
C VAL A 456 -12.62 -27.46 3.42
N LEU A 457 -12.22 -27.77 4.66
CA LEU A 457 -11.17 -28.76 4.90
C LEU A 457 -11.61 -30.19 4.56
N PHE A 458 -12.90 -30.51 4.67
CA PHE A 458 -13.45 -31.80 4.26
C PHE A 458 -13.23 -32.08 2.76
N HIS A 459 -13.25 -31.04 1.92
CA HIS A 459 -13.07 -31.15 0.47
C HIS A 459 -11.62 -30.92 0.03
N LEU A 460 -10.91 -30.00 0.68
CA LEU A 460 -9.56 -29.62 0.29
C LEU A 460 -8.50 -30.66 0.69
N ILE A 461 -8.60 -31.25 1.89
CA ILE A 461 -7.62 -32.24 2.37
C ILE A 461 -7.56 -33.49 1.46
N PRO A 462 -8.69 -34.07 1.01
CA PRO A 462 -8.64 -35.18 0.06
C PRO A 462 -7.97 -34.85 -1.28
N ALA A 463 -8.00 -33.60 -1.74
CA ALA A 463 -7.38 -33.20 -3.00
C ALA A 463 -5.84 -33.32 -2.97
N LEU A 464 -5.22 -33.26 -1.78
CA LEU A 464 -3.80 -33.56 -1.58
C LEU A 464 -3.43 -35.01 -2.00
N ARG A 465 -4.42 -35.91 -2.10
CA ARG A 465 -4.21 -37.32 -2.45
C ARG A 465 -4.36 -37.60 -3.95
N ASP A 466 -4.56 -36.59 -4.79
CA ASP A 466 -4.75 -36.73 -6.25
C ASP A 466 -3.43 -37.04 -6.97
N ALA A 467 -2.84 -38.20 -6.70
CA ALA A 467 -1.52 -38.59 -7.18
C ALA A 467 -1.42 -38.73 -8.72
N GLU A 468 -2.55 -38.80 -9.43
CA GLU A 468 -2.58 -38.82 -10.90
C GLU A 468 -2.52 -37.41 -11.50
N SER A 469 -2.65 -36.36 -10.67
CA SER A 469 -2.62 -34.96 -11.10
C SER A 469 -1.80 -34.10 -10.12
N PRO A 470 -0.46 -34.19 -10.17
CA PRO A 470 0.42 -33.46 -9.25
C PRO A 470 0.18 -31.95 -9.17
N ARG A 471 -0.26 -31.27 -10.25
CA ARG A 471 -0.68 -29.86 -10.20
C ARG A 471 -1.88 -29.61 -9.28
N VAL A 472 -2.85 -30.53 -9.24
CA VAL A 472 -3.99 -30.45 -8.31
C VAL A 472 -3.50 -30.64 -6.87
N GLN A 473 -2.54 -31.54 -6.63
CA GLN A 473 -1.96 -31.72 -5.30
C GLN A 473 -1.24 -30.46 -4.82
N ALA A 474 -0.42 -29.86 -5.68
CA ALA A 474 0.27 -28.61 -5.39
C ALA A 474 -0.74 -27.49 -5.12
N HIS A 475 -1.75 -27.31 -5.98
CA HIS A 475 -2.72 -26.22 -5.78
C HIS A 475 -3.64 -26.41 -4.58
N ALA A 476 -3.99 -27.65 -4.24
CA ALA A 476 -4.70 -27.94 -3.00
C ALA A 476 -3.87 -27.58 -1.76
N ALA A 477 -2.55 -27.82 -1.82
CA ALA A 477 -1.63 -27.40 -0.77
C ALA A 477 -1.45 -25.86 -0.75
N ALA A 478 -1.45 -25.19 -1.91
CA ALA A 478 -1.45 -23.74 -2.01
C ALA A 478 -2.71 -23.12 -1.40
N ALA A 479 -3.90 -23.59 -1.76
CA ALA A 479 -5.15 -23.13 -1.16
C ALA A 479 -5.23 -23.36 0.37
N LEU A 480 -4.53 -24.37 0.90
CA LEU A 480 -4.37 -24.56 2.35
C LEU A 480 -3.51 -23.48 3.00
N VAL A 481 -2.55 -22.87 2.28
CA VAL A 481 -1.80 -21.70 2.75
C VAL A 481 -2.79 -20.55 3.00
N ASN A 482 -3.57 -20.17 1.98
CA ASN A 482 -4.59 -19.12 2.07
C ASN A 482 -5.55 -19.35 3.25
N PHE A 483 -6.03 -20.59 3.40
CA PHE A 483 -6.92 -20.93 4.50
C PHE A 483 -6.23 -20.82 5.86
N CYS A 484 -5.03 -21.40 6.02
CA CYS A 484 -4.36 -21.49 7.31
C CYS A 484 -3.76 -20.17 7.79
N GLU A 485 -3.33 -19.28 6.89
CA GLU A 485 -2.71 -18.00 7.20
C GLU A 485 -3.61 -17.11 8.08
N GLN A 486 -4.92 -17.14 7.80
CA GLN A 486 -5.93 -16.37 8.55
C GLN A 486 -6.72 -17.22 9.57
N ALA A 487 -6.39 -18.52 9.70
CA ALA A 487 -7.09 -19.42 10.62
C ALA A 487 -6.49 -19.34 12.02
N THR A 488 -7.35 -19.15 13.04
CA THR A 488 -6.91 -19.19 14.43
C THR A 488 -6.42 -20.59 14.84
N GLN A 489 -5.52 -20.65 15.82
CA GLN A 489 -5.05 -21.91 16.41
C GLN A 489 -6.21 -22.83 16.85
N ALA A 490 -7.30 -22.26 17.36
CA ALA A 490 -8.49 -23.01 17.80
C ALA A 490 -9.23 -23.68 16.64
N VAL A 491 -9.30 -23.03 15.47
CA VAL A 491 -9.92 -23.60 14.26
C VAL A 491 -9.09 -24.75 13.71
N LEU A 492 -7.75 -24.62 13.70
CA LEU A 492 -6.86 -25.61 13.10
C LEU A 492 -6.64 -26.86 13.96
N GLU A 493 -6.63 -26.73 15.29
CA GLU A 493 -6.27 -27.81 16.24
C GLU A 493 -6.92 -29.18 15.93
N PRO A 494 -8.23 -29.30 15.61
CA PRO A 494 -8.86 -30.57 15.31
C PRO A 494 -8.35 -31.27 14.04
N TYR A 495 -7.74 -30.51 13.12
CA TYR A 495 -7.36 -30.98 11.78
C TYR A 495 -5.86 -31.24 11.63
N LEU A 496 -5.02 -30.71 12.53
CA LEU A 496 -3.55 -30.74 12.42
C LEU A 496 -2.99 -32.15 12.16
N ASP A 497 -3.49 -33.18 12.85
CA ASP A 497 -3.03 -34.57 12.67
C ASP A 497 -3.24 -35.03 11.21
N THR A 498 -4.45 -34.80 10.68
CA THR A 498 -4.81 -35.24 9.32
C THR A 498 -4.10 -34.37 8.27
N LEU A 499 -4.03 -33.06 8.48
CA LEU A 499 -3.35 -32.13 7.58
C LEU A 499 -1.88 -32.52 7.42
N LEU A 500 -1.15 -32.66 8.54
CA LEU A 500 0.27 -32.96 8.51
C LEU A 500 0.56 -34.37 7.99
N GLU A 501 -0.29 -35.37 8.28
CA GLU A 501 -0.14 -36.70 7.67
C GLU A 501 -0.15 -36.64 6.13
N ASN A 502 -1.08 -35.86 5.54
CA ASN A 502 -1.17 -35.72 4.08
C ASN A 502 -0.03 -34.88 3.50
N LEU A 503 0.34 -33.77 4.15
CA LEU A 503 1.43 -32.90 3.69
C LEU A 503 2.78 -33.63 3.75
N LEU A 504 3.02 -34.45 4.78
CA LEU A 504 4.22 -35.28 4.87
C LEU A 504 4.29 -36.36 3.78
N ALA A 505 3.14 -36.85 3.31
CA ALA A 505 3.11 -37.74 2.16
C ALA A 505 3.57 -37.02 0.88
N LEU A 506 3.18 -35.76 0.68
CA LEU A 506 3.59 -34.94 -0.47
C LEU A 506 5.08 -34.65 -0.53
N LEU A 507 5.78 -34.58 0.62
CA LEU A 507 7.24 -34.45 0.65
C LEU A 507 7.96 -35.64 -0.02
N ASN A 508 7.29 -36.77 -0.21
CA ASN A 508 7.82 -37.94 -0.92
C ASN A 508 7.38 -37.99 -2.39
N SER A 509 6.73 -36.94 -2.91
CA SER A 509 6.34 -36.85 -4.33
C SER A 509 7.57 -36.91 -5.24
N PRO A 510 7.49 -37.52 -6.43
CA PRO A 510 8.57 -37.44 -7.41
C PRO A 510 8.68 -36.04 -8.06
N HIS A 511 7.66 -35.20 -7.94
CA HIS A 511 7.62 -33.86 -8.54
C HIS A 511 8.11 -32.79 -7.57
N ARG A 512 9.13 -32.03 -7.98
CA ARG A 512 9.80 -31.03 -7.14
C ARG A 512 8.85 -29.92 -6.67
N TYR A 513 8.05 -29.35 -7.57
CA TYR A 513 7.11 -28.28 -7.23
C TYR A 513 6.05 -28.71 -6.19
N VAL A 514 5.69 -30.01 -6.16
CA VAL A 514 4.79 -30.55 -5.12
C VAL A 514 5.49 -30.61 -3.77
N GLN A 515 6.76 -31.04 -3.72
CA GLN A 515 7.54 -31.03 -2.48
C GLN A 515 7.71 -29.61 -1.96
N GLU A 516 8.07 -28.67 -2.84
CA GLU A 516 8.24 -27.27 -2.53
C GLU A 516 6.96 -26.66 -1.94
N GLN A 517 5.82 -26.87 -2.58
CA GLN A 517 4.55 -26.36 -2.08
C GLN A 517 4.15 -27.02 -0.75
N ALA A 518 4.38 -28.32 -0.58
CA ALA A 518 4.11 -29.01 0.67
C ALA A 518 4.96 -28.45 1.84
N VAL A 519 6.23 -28.11 1.59
CA VAL A 519 7.10 -27.46 2.58
C VAL A 519 6.53 -26.09 2.98
N THR A 520 6.11 -25.27 2.01
CA THR A 520 5.47 -23.97 2.28
C THR A 520 4.19 -24.13 3.09
N THR A 521 3.30 -25.05 2.72
CA THR A 521 2.05 -25.29 3.47
C THR A 521 2.31 -25.79 4.89
N ILE A 522 3.31 -26.66 5.11
CA ILE A 522 3.71 -27.07 6.46
C ILE A 522 4.21 -25.87 7.27
N ALA A 523 4.95 -24.95 6.63
CA ALA A 523 5.45 -23.75 7.28
C ALA A 523 4.32 -22.84 7.76
N THR A 524 3.33 -22.57 6.91
CA THR A 524 2.14 -21.78 7.27
C THR A 524 1.31 -22.45 8.36
N VAL A 525 1.08 -23.77 8.27
CA VAL A 525 0.38 -24.53 9.31
C VAL A 525 1.14 -24.45 10.65
N ALA A 526 2.48 -24.48 10.63
CA ALA A 526 3.29 -24.36 11.84
C ALA A 526 3.16 -22.98 12.48
N ASP A 527 3.20 -21.92 11.68
CA ASP A 527 3.05 -20.54 12.15
C ASP A 527 1.68 -20.33 12.81
N SER A 528 0.59 -20.69 12.15
CA SER A 528 -0.78 -20.55 12.67
C SER A 528 -1.10 -21.49 13.84
N ALA A 529 -0.47 -22.67 13.91
CA ALA A 529 -0.66 -23.60 15.02
C ALA A 529 0.15 -23.23 16.28
N GLU A 530 1.21 -22.43 16.15
CA GLU A 530 2.12 -22.03 17.21
C GLU A 530 2.52 -23.20 18.15
N LYS A 531 2.29 -23.07 19.46
CA LYS A 531 2.63 -24.06 20.49
C LYS A 531 1.98 -25.42 20.29
N LYS A 532 0.86 -25.51 19.56
CA LYS A 532 0.23 -26.81 19.24
C LYS A 532 1.08 -27.63 18.27
N PHE A 533 1.97 -26.98 17.51
CA PHE A 533 2.87 -27.65 16.57
C PHE A 533 3.98 -28.47 17.25
N ILE A 534 4.26 -28.23 18.54
CA ILE A 534 5.29 -28.95 19.31
C ILE A 534 5.15 -30.48 19.21
N LYS A 535 3.91 -30.99 19.13
CA LYS A 535 3.61 -32.42 18.96
C LYS A 535 4.30 -33.04 17.74
N TYR A 536 4.44 -32.28 16.66
CA TYR A 536 4.92 -32.76 15.35
C TYR A 536 6.41 -32.49 15.13
N TYR A 537 7.00 -31.58 15.91
CA TYR A 537 8.38 -31.15 15.78
C TYR A 537 9.38 -32.30 15.63
N SER A 538 9.31 -33.30 16.52
CA SER A 538 10.24 -34.44 16.57
C SER A 538 10.21 -35.34 15.34
N THR A 539 9.13 -35.28 14.55
CA THR A 539 9.01 -36.00 13.28
C THR A 539 9.50 -35.15 12.13
N ILE A 540 9.08 -33.88 12.07
CA ILE A 540 9.25 -33.00 10.90
C ILE A 540 10.64 -32.37 10.84
N MET A 541 11.14 -31.80 11.94
CA MET A 541 12.40 -31.06 11.93
C MET A 541 13.59 -31.92 11.44
N PRO A 542 13.76 -33.19 11.85
CA PRO A 542 14.84 -34.03 11.33
C PRO A 542 14.79 -34.22 9.81
N MET A 543 13.60 -34.24 9.20
CA MET A 543 13.44 -34.37 7.75
C MET A 543 13.90 -33.09 7.03
N LEU A 544 13.53 -31.91 7.54
CA LEU A 544 13.97 -30.63 6.99
C LEU A 544 15.48 -30.46 7.12
N LEU A 545 16.06 -30.77 8.29
CA LEU A 545 17.51 -30.74 8.49
C LEU A 545 18.24 -31.69 7.53
N ASN A 546 17.67 -32.86 7.23
CA ASN A 546 18.24 -33.77 6.23
C ASN A 546 18.25 -33.17 4.82
N VAL A 547 17.20 -32.48 4.40
CA VAL A 547 17.17 -31.78 3.10
C VAL A 547 18.27 -30.72 3.04
N LEU A 548 18.44 -29.93 4.11
CA LEU A 548 19.49 -28.90 4.19
C LEU A 548 20.93 -29.46 4.19
N ARG A 549 21.12 -30.70 4.66
CA ARG A 549 22.41 -31.41 4.63
C ARG A 549 22.78 -31.95 3.24
N GLN A 550 21.82 -32.13 2.33
CA GLN A 550 22.06 -32.73 1.00
C GLN A 550 22.76 -31.75 0.04
N VAL A 551 23.22 -32.28 -1.11
CA VAL A 551 24.18 -31.64 -2.03
C VAL A 551 23.67 -30.32 -2.62
N ASP A 552 24.59 -29.36 -2.73
CA ASP A 552 24.43 -28.02 -3.27
C ASP A 552 24.43 -28.02 -4.82
N GLN A 553 23.30 -28.40 -5.43
CA GLN A 553 23.10 -28.27 -6.88
C GLN A 553 22.14 -27.12 -7.15
N LYS A 554 22.37 -26.39 -8.25
CA LYS A 554 21.60 -25.20 -8.63
C LYS A 554 20.08 -25.46 -8.70
N GLU A 555 19.68 -26.63 -9.18
CA GLU A 555 18.28 -27.02 -9.35
C GLU A 555 17.49 -27.18 -8.04
N TYR A 556 18.17 -27.34 -6.89
CA TYR A 556 17.51 -27.48 -5.57
C TYR A 556 17.57 -26.19 -4.73
N ARG A 557 18.08 -25.08 -5.26
CA ARG A 557 18.23 -23.83 -4.50
C ARG A 557 16.91 -23.31 -3.95
N LEU A 558 15.85 -23.32 -4.76
CA LEU A 558 14.51 -22.89 -4.34
C LEU A 558 13.93 -23.79 -3.24
N LEU A 559 14.00 -25.12 -3.44
CA LEU A 559 13.60 -26.09 -2.42
C LEU A 559 14.36 -25.90 -1.09
N ARG A 560 15.66 -25.64 -1.15
CA ARG A 560 16.47 -25.32 0.05
C ARG A 560 16.01 -24.03 0.70
N GLY A 561 15.74 -22.97 -0.08
CA GLY A 561 15.18 -21.71 0.41
C GLY A 561 13.86 -21.91 1.17
N LYS A 562 12.89 -22.58 0.54
CA LYS A 562 11.60 -22.94 1.17
C LYS A 562 11.78 -23.83 2.40
N THR A 563 12.74 -24.75 2.39
CA THR A 563 13.06 -25.61 3.55
C THR A 563 13.66 -24.80 4.71
N ILE A 564 14.54 -23.83 4.42
CA ILE A 564 15.12 -22.90 5.38
C ILE A 564 14.01 -22.08 6.05
N GLU A 565 13.07 -21.57 5.25
CA GLU A 565 11.90 -20.86 5.74
C GLU A 565 11.04 -21.74 6.65
N CYS A 566 10.66 -22.93 6.19
CA CYS A 566 9.86 -23.88 6.97
C CYS A 566 10.52 -24.22 8.31
N ALA A 567 11.81 -24.54 8.30
CA ALA A 567 12.55 -24.86 9.53
C ALA A 567 12.58 -23.67 10.50
N THR A 568 12.73 -22.44 10.01
CA THR A 568 12.78 -21.24 10.88
C THR A 568 11.41 -20.75 11.36
N LEU A 569 10.33 -20.98 10.60
CA LEU A 569 8.96 -20.76 11.06
C LEU A 569 8.56 -21.79 12.13
N ILE A 570 8.91 -23.07 11.94
CA ILE A 570 8.73 -24.09 12.97
C ILE A 570 9.51 -23.71 14.24
N ALA A 571 10.76 -23.24 14.09
CA ALA A 571 11.56 -22.74 15.21
C ALA A 571 10.86 -21.62 15.99
N LEU A 572 10.21 -20.70 15.28
CA LEU A 572 9.45 -19.59 15.87
C LEU A 572 8.21 -20.11 16.63
N ALA A 573 7.47 -21.03 16.02
CA ALA A 573 6.24 -21.61 16.58
C ALA A 573 6.49 -22.42 17.87
N VAL A 574 7.54 -23.25 17.89
CA VAL A 574 7.84 -24.15 19.04
C VAL A 574 8.70 -23.48 20.11
N GLY A 575 9.47 -22.45 19.73
CA GLY A 575 10.36 -21.71 20.61
C GLY A 575 11.65 -22.44 21.00
N LYS A 576 12.56 -21.66 21.60
CA LYS A 576 13.94 -22.07 21.93
C LYS A 576 14.04 -23.33 22.80
N GLU A 577 13.14 -23.49 23.77
CA GLU A 577 13.19 -24.62 24.71
C GLU A 577 12.90 -25.96 24.02
N ALA A 578 11.93 -25.99 23.10
CA ALA A 578 11.56 -27.21 22.37
C ALA A 578 12.62 -27.64 21.36
N MET A 579 13.34 -26.68 20.76
CA MET A 579 14.41 -26.97 19.80
C MET A 579 15.66 -27.59 20.44
N GLY A 580 15.99 -27.24 21.68
CA GLY A 580 17.17 -27.77 22.36
C GLY A 580 18.47 -27.54 21.59
N GLN A 581 19.14 -28.61 21.15
CA GLN A 581 20.41 -28.54 20.41
C GLN A 581 20.23 -28.28 18.91
N ASP A 582 19.04 -28.56 18.36
CA ASP A 582 18.76 -28.42 16.92
C ASP A 582 18.89 -26.96 16.47
N ILE A 583 18.69 -25.99 17.36
CA ILE A 583 18.84 -24.56 17.05
C ILE A 583 20.27 -24.20 16.64
N GLN A 584 21.27 -24.86 17.26
CA GLN A 584 22.68 -24.65 16.95
C GLN A 584 23.06 -25.34 15.64
N GLU A 585 22.50 -26.52 15.39
CA GLU A 585 22.67 -27.22 14.11
C GLU A 585 22.06 -26.43 12.95
N LEU A 586 20.82 -25.94 13.13
CA LEU A 586 20.15 -25.11 12.13
C LEU A 586 20.95 -23.85 11.83
N ALA A 587 21.40 -23.12 12.85
CA ALA A 587 22.26 -21.94 12.68
C ALA A 587 23.53 -22.26 11.86
N GLN A 588 24.16 -23.42 12.11
CA GLN A 588 25.34 -23.85 11.39
C GLN A 588 25.05 -24.19 9.92
N LEU A 589 23.91 -24.82 9.64
CA LEU A 589 23.48 -25.12 8.26
C LEU A 589 23.17 -23.83 7.49
N LEU A 590 22.50 -22.85 8.11
CA LEU A 590 22.26 -21.53 7.52
C LEU A 590 23.57 -20.79 7.26
N ALA A 591 24.55 -20.88 8.17
CA ALA A 591 25.85 -20.27 7.98
C ALA A 591 26.62 -20.86 6.78
N THR A 592 26.54 -22.19 6.61
CA THR A 592 27.12 -22.86 5.43
C THR A 592 26.40 -22.46 4.15
N ALA A 593 25.06 -22.38 4.16
CA ALA A 593 24.29 -21.93 3.00
C ALA A 593 24.63 -20.49 2.62
N GLN A 594 24.70 -19.56 3.59
CA GLN A 594 25.08 -18.16 3.36
C GLN A 594 26.45 -18.01 2.71
N GLN A 595 27.43 -18.84 3.12
CA GLN A 595 28.79 -18.81 2.57
C GLN A 595 28.89 -19.45 1.18
N ALA A 596 27.92 -20.29 0.80
CA ALA A 596 27.84 -20.92 -0.51
C ALA A 596 27.22 -20.00 -1.58
N VAL A 597 26.50 -18.95 -1.16
CA VAL A 597 25.97 -17.93 -2.09
C VAL A 597 27.12 -17.24 -2.81
N SER A 598 27.19 -17.43 -4.13
CA SER A 598 28.24 -16.87 -4.97
C SER A 598 27.73 -16.00 -6.13
N GLU A 599 26.45 -16.12 -6.47
CA GLU A 599 25.80 -15.43 -7.59
C GLU A 599 24.90 -14.30 -7.06
N PRO A 600 24.85 -13.13 -7.71
CA PRO A 600 24.02 -12.00 -7.27
C PRO A 600 22.52 -12.34 -7.24
N ASP A 601 22.05 -13.15 -8.19
CA ASP A 601 20.64 -13.52 -8.35
C ASP A 601 20.31 -14.91 -7.76
N ASP A 602 21.03 -15.36 -6.72
CA ASP A 602 20.74 -16.65 -6.07
C ASP A 602 19.42 -16.55 -5.26
N PRO A 603 18.38 -17.36 -5.58
CA PRO A 603 17.07 -17.24 -4.95
C PRO A 603 17.08 -17.55 -3.44
N GLN A 604 18.14 -18.18 -2.92
CA GLN A 604 18.26 -18.46 -1.48
C GLN A 604 18.52 -17.20 -0.63
N VAL A 605 18.97 -16.09 -1.23
CA VAL A 605 19.35 -14.87 -0.49
C VAL A 605 18.16 -14.35 0.32
N SER A 606 17.00 -14.13 -0.31
CA SER A 606 15.79 -13.61 0.36
C SER A 606 15.35 -14.51 1.52
N TYR A 607 15.31 -15.84 1.29
CA TYR A 607 14.99 -16.83 2.32
C TYR A 607 15.98 -16.80 3.49
N LEU A 608 17.28 -16.65 3.22
CA LEU A 608 18.31 -16.57 4.26
C LEU A 608 18.18 -15.29 5.10
N LEU A 609 17.91 -14.14 4.47
CA LEU A 609 17.69 -12.88 5.19
C LEU A 609 16.54 -13.02 6.21
N ALA A 610 15.38 -13.53 5.77
CA ALA A 610 14.23 -13.75 6.63
C ALA A 610 14.49 -14.81 7.71
N ALA A 611 15.13 -15.92 7.35
CA ALA A 611 15.44 -17.02 8.26
C ALA A 611 16.35 -16.60 9.42
N TRP A 612 17.38 -15.80 9.14
CA TRP A 612 18.26 -15.30 10.19
C TRP A 612 17.54 -14.35 11.15
N ALA A 613 16.59 -13.55 10.68
CA ALA A 613 15.80 -12.67 11.54
C ALA A 613 14.84 -13.46 12.44
N ARG A 614 14.15 -14.47 11.89
CA ARG A 614 13.31 -15.40 12.66
C ARG A 614 14.13 -16.11 13.74
N LEU A 615 15.32 -16.59 13.40
CA LEU A 615 16.22 -17.24 14.35
C LEU A 615 16.73 -16.27 15.44
N CYS A 616 17.00 -15.01 15.08
CA CYS A 616 17.32 -13.96 16.06
C CYS A 616 16.19 -13.73 17.05
N LYS A 617 14.92 -13.69 16.60
CA LYS A 617 13.74 -13.59 17.46
C LYS A 617 13.62 -14.77 18.43
N VAL A 618 13.94 -15.99 17.99
CA VAL A 618 13.93 -17.20 18.85
C VAL A 618 15.08 -17.20 19.87
N MET A 619 16.28 -16.80 19.45
CA MET A 619 17.48 -16.87 20.29
C MET A 619 17.63 -15.68 21.25
N GLY A 620 17.09 -14.52 20.90
CA GLY A 620 17.34 -13.26 21.59
C GLY A 620 18.82 -12.91 21.59
N ASN A 621 19.35 -12.47 22.74
CA ASN A 621 20.76 -12.06 22.87
C ASN A 621 21.78 -13.19 22.61
N ASP A 622 21.38 -14.46 22.67
CA ASP A 622 22.27 -15.59 22.31
C ASP A 622 22.62 -15.60 20.81
N PHE A 623 21.92 -14.79 20.00
CA PHE A 623 22.20 -14.60 18.57
C PHE A 623 23.44 -13.72 18.30
N THR A 624 23.90 -12.93 19.28
CA THR A 624 25.00 -11.96 19.12
C THR A 624 26.24 -12.51 18.37
N PRO A 625 26.70 -13.76 18.60
CA PRO A 625 27.86 -14.31 17.89
C PRO A 625 27.70 -14.43 16.37
N TYR A 626 26.47 -14.49 15.84
CA TYR A 626 26.20 -14.65 14.41
C TYR A 626 26.14 -13.31 13.66
N LEU A 627 26.07 -12.17 14.34
CA LEU A 627 25.95 -10.85 13.71
C LEU A 627 27.06 -10.54 12.71
N ALA A 628 28.30 -10.94 13.01
CA ALA A 628 29.43 -10.70 12.13
C ALA A 628 29.32 -11.45 10.78
N LEU A 629 28.55 -12.54 10.74
CA LEU A 629 28.26 -13.29 9.52
C LEU A 629 27.04 -12.72 8.78
N VAL A 630 26.01 -12.32 9.52
CA VAL A 630 24.68 -11.98 8.97
C VAL A 630 24.57 -10.52 8.53
N MET A 631 25.21 -9.59 9.26
CA MET A 631 25.09 -8.16 8.97
C MET A 631 25.68 -7.73 7.63
N PRO A 632 26.87 -8.23 7.19
CA PRO A 632 27.43 -7.80 5.91
C PRO A 632 26.52 -8.02 4.68
N PRO A 633 25.96 -9.22 4.41
CA PRO A 633 25.05 -9.43 3.28
C PRO A 633 23.75 -8.65 3.45
N LEU A 634 23.20 -8.57 4.67
CA LEU A 634 21.99 -7.79 4.94
C LEU A 634 22.15 -6.30 4.60
N LEU A 635 23.27 -5.69 5.02
CA LEU A 635 23.57 -4.29 4.72
C LEU A 635 23.82 -4.06 3.22
N GLN A 636 24.34 -5.07 2.51
CA GLN A 636 24.51 -5.01 1.07
C GLN A 636 23.15 -4.98 0.36
N SER A 637 22.23 -5.89 0.70
CA SER A 637 20.87 -5.93 0.16
C SER A 637 20.09 -4.66 0.49
N ALA A 638 20.16 -4.18 1.74
CA ALA A 638 19.52 -2.94 2.14
C ALA A 638 20.10 -1.69 1.43
N ALA A 639 21.33 -1.76 0.91
CA ALA A 639 22.01 -0.68 0.20
C ALA A 639 21.94 -0.79 -1.33
N ILE A 640 21.19 -1.76 -1.88
CA ILE A 640 20.96 -1.88 -3.33
C ILE A 640 20.43 -0.56 -3.89
N LYS A 641 20.99 -0.14 -5.02
CA LYS A 641 20.54 1.03 -5.77
C LYS A 641 19.53 0.58 -6.83
N PRO A 642 18.49 1.37 -7.10
CA PRO A 642 17.57 1.04 -8.19
C PRO A 642 18.35 0.97 -9.51
N ASP A 643 18.07 -0.07 -10.29
CA ASP A 643 18.61 -0.25 -11.62
C ASP A 643 17.63 0.30 -12.66
N PHE A 644 18.12 1.13 -13.57
CA PHE A 644 17.30 1.83 -14.55
C PHE A 644 17.77 1.54 -15.97
N ALA A 645 16.81 1.25 -16.84
CA ALA A 645 16.98 1.29 -18.28
C ALA A 645 16.21 2.51 -18.82
N VAL A 646 16.78 3.24 -19.77
CA VAL A 646 16.07 4.33 -20.45
C VAL A 646 16.17 4.10 -21.95
N LEU A 647 15.06 3.75 -22.55
CA LEU A 647 14.94 3.32 -23.94
C LEU A 647 14.07 4.33 -24.71
N ASP A 648 14.24 4.38 -26.04
CA ASP A 648 13.30 5.11 -26.89
C ASP A 648 12.03 4.25 -27.08
N LEU A 649 10.85 4.86 -27.27
CA LEU A 649 9.55 4.14 -27.42
C LEU A 649 9.49 3.10 -28.56
N ASP A 650 10.44 3.15 -29.50
CA ASP A 650 10.52 2.25 -30.65
C ASP A 650 11.51 1.09 -30.47
N GLU A 651 12.12 0.95 -29.29
CA GLU A 651 12.99 -0.17 -28.96
C GLU A 651 12.16 -1.30 -28.33
N ASP A 652 12.35 -2.53 -28.82
CA ASP A 652 11.72 -3.73 -28.29
C ASP A 652 12.28 -4.02 -26.89
N THR A 653 11.48 -3.70 -25.87
CA THR A 653 11.87 -3.81 -24.45
C THR A 653 12.01 -5.25 -24.02
N GLU A 654 11.07 -6.12 -24.43
CA GLU A 654 11.05 -7.53 -24.03
C GLU A 654 12.24 -8.30 -24.59
N ALA A 655 12.70 -7.97 -25.80
CA ALA A 655 13.87 -8.60 -26.40
C ALA A 655 15.19 -8.28 -25.66
N GLN A 656 15.27 -7.18 -24.90
CA GLN A 656 16.49 -6.76 -24.19
C GLN A 656 16.38 -6.88 -22.66
N TYR A 657 15.17 -6.78 -22.12
CA TYR A 657 14.86 -6.72 -20.71
C TYR A 657 13.56 -7.51 -20.47
N ALA A 658 13.70 -8.81 -20.20
CA ALA A 658 12.57 -9.68 -19.97
C ALA A 658 11.86 -9.32 -18.66
N SER A 659 10.53 -9.39 -18.67
CA SER A 659 9.69 -9.24 -17.46
C SER A 659 10.03 -10.29 -16.40
N GLU A 660 10.38 -11.51 -16.82
CA GLU A 660 10.84 -12.61 -15.95
C GLU A 660 12.07 -12.25 -15.11
N ASP A 661 12.94 -11.35 -15.61
CA ASP A 661 14.11 -10.86 -14.87
C ASP A 661 13.75 -9.76 -13.83
N GLY A 662 12.45 -9.44 -13.72
CA GLY A 662 11.87 -8.44 -12.83
C GLY A 662 11.96 -7.02 -13.37
N TRP A 663 11.91 -6.80 -14.69
CA TRP A 663 11.92 -5.47 -15.30
C TRP A 663 10.50 -4.98 -15.62
N GLU A 664 10.20 -3.77 -15.19
CA GLU A 664 8.95 -3.06 -15.51
C GLU A 664 9.25 -1.74 -16.21
N PHE A 665 8.56 -1.45 -17.30
CA PHE A 665 8.77 -0.24 -18.11
C PHE A 665 7.57 0.67 -18.07
N VAL A 666 7.83 1.96 -17.83
CA VAL A 666 6.81 3.01 -17.89
C VAL A 666 7.19 4.02 -18.98
N ALA A 667 6.23 4.37 -19.84
CA ALA A 667 6.41 5.43 -20.83
C ALA A 667 6.39 6.80 -20.14
N TYR A 668 7.47 7.58 -20.28
CA TYR A 668 7.57 8.92 -19.74
C TYR A 668 8.29 9.85 -20.72
N ASN A 669 7.64 10.95 -21.11
CA ASN A 669 8.21 12.00 -21.97
C ASN A 669 8.82 11.47 -23.29
N GLY A 670 8.16 10.53 -23.95
CA GLY A 670 8.62 9.99 -25.24
C GLY A 670 9.73 8.94 -25.14
N LYS A 671 9.97 8.42 -23.94
CA LYS A 671 10.93 7.36 -23.63
C LYS A 671 10.27 6.28 -22.78
N GLN A 672 10.83 5.08 -22.75
CA GLN A 672 10.48 4.05 -21.76
C GLN A 672 11.54 4.04 -20.67
N ILE A 673 11.10 4.13 -19.42
CA ILE A 673 11.94 4.03 -18.23
C ILE A 673 11.67 2.66 -17.61
N GLY A 674 12.66 1.77 -17.73
CA GLY A 674 12.67 0.46 -17.08
C GLY A 674 13.20 0.54 -15.67
N LEU A 675 12.56 -0.16 -14.74
CA LEU A 675 12.97 -0.34 -13.35
C LEU A 675 13.01 -1.84 -13.04
N ARG A 676 14.11 -2.32 -12.47
CA ARG A 676 14.20 -3.71 -12.00
C ARG A 676 13.57 -3.84 -10.60
N THR A 677 12.30 -4.25 -10.51
CA THR A 677 11.49 -4.28 -9.28
C THR A 677 11.90 -5.40 -8.32
N SER A 678 12.37 -6.55 -8.83
CA SER A 678 12.85 -7.69 -8.01
C SER A 678 13.96 -7.29 -7.01
N PHE A 679 14.87 -6.39 -7.41
CA PHE A 679 15.90 -5.85 -6.53
C PHE A 679 15.37 -4.92 -5.43
N LEU A 680 14.22 -4.30 -5.66
CA LEU A 680 13.56 -3.45 -4.68
C LEU A 680 12.83 -4.26 -3.61
N GLU A 681 12.27 -5.42 -3.98
CA GLU A 681 11.68 -6.37 -3.02
C GLU A 681 12.74 -6.95 -2.07
N GLU A 682 13.91 -7.35 -2.61
CA GLU A 682 15.04 -7.81 -1.78
C GLU A 682 15.49 -6.70 -0.82
N LYS A 683 15.59 -5.46 -1.33
CA LYS A 683 15.91 -4.29 -0.50
C LYS A 683 14.87 -4.07 0.59
N CYS A 684 13.57 -4.18 0.27
CA CYS A 684 12.47 -4.04 1.22
C CYS A 684 12.61 -5.06 2.35
N THR A 685 12.72 -6.33 1.99
CA THR A 685 12.94 -7.44 2.93
C THR A 685 14.15 -7.19 3.83
N ALA A 686 15.28 -6.75 3.27
CA ALA A 686 16.48 -6.47 4.03
C ALA A 686 16.28 -5.32 5.05
N VAL A 687 15.59 -4.24 4.67
CA VAL A 687 15.29 -3.13 5.59
C VAL A 687 14.32 -3.57 6.69
N GLU A 688 13.31 -4.37 6.37
CA GLU A 688 12.40 -4.96 7.36
C GLU A 688 13.14 -5.84 8.37
N MET A 689 14.11 -6.65 7.91
CA MET A 689 14.87 -7.50 8.81
C MET A 689 15.74 -6.67 9.78
N LEU A 690 16.20 -5.48 9.39
CA LEU A 690 16.93 -4.57 10.29
C LEU A 690 16.05 -4.11 11.47
N ILE A 691 14.74 -3.93 11.27
CA ILE A 691 13.77 -3.67 12.35
C ILE A 691 13.83 -4.81 13.37
N CYS A 692 13.79 -6.06 12.89
CA CYS A 692 13.81 -7.24 13.75
C CYS A 692 15.11 -7.31 14.57
N TYR A 693 16.28 -7.18 13.94
CA TYR A 693 17.55 -7.24 14.68
C TYR A 693 17.67 -6.13 15.73
N ALA A 694 17.34 -4.89 15.37
CA ALA A 694 17.38 -3.76 16.30
C ALA A 694 16.45 -3.99 17.50
N ARG A 695 15.20 -4.43 17.23
CA ARG A 695 14.19 -4.69 18.26
C ARG A 695 14.61 -5.81 19.22
N GLN A 696 15.09 -6.93 18.70
CA GLN A 696 15.37 -8.13 19.51
C GLN A 696 16.67 -8.03 20.31
N LEU A 697 17.69 -7.38 19.75
CA LEU A 697 19.03 -7.31 20.36
C LEU A 697 19.25 -6.06 21.21
N GLY A 698 18.44 -5.01 21.00
CA GLY A 698 18.50 -3.79 21.80
C GLY A 698 19.92 -3.21 21.83
N ALA A 699 20.47 -3.02 23.04
CA ALA A 699 21.82 -2.50 23.22
C ALA A 699 22.93 -3.31 22.50
N ALA A 700 22.77 -4.62 22.30
CA ALA A 700 23.76 -5.44 21.61
C ALA A 700 23.89 -5.10 20.11
N PHE A 701 22.89 -4.43 19.52
CA PHE A 701 22.90 -3.99 18.12
C PHE A 701 23.69 -2.68 17.89
N GLN A 702 24.12 -2.00 18.95
CA GLN A 702 24.82 -0.72 18.89
C GLN A 702 25.95 -0.62 17.84
N PRO A 703 26.79 -1.65 17.61
CA PRO A 703 27.89 -1.56 16.64
C PRO A 703 27.45 -1.28 15.20
N TYR A 704 26.21 -1.63 14.83
CA TYR A 704 25.70 -1.51 13.45
C TYR A 704 24.82 -0.28 13.26
N VAL A 705 24.37 0.37 14.34
CA VAL A 705 23.38 1.45 14.30
C VAL A 705 23.76 2.57 13.32
N GLN A 706 25.02 3.02 13.31
CA GLN A 706 25.43 4.10 12.41
C GLN A 706 25.35 3.70 10.93
N GLN A 707 25.77 2.47 10.60
CA GLN A 707 25.71 1.98 9.22
C GLN A 707 24.25 1.85 8.75
N VAL A 708 23.36 1.40 9.65
CA VAL A 708 21.94 1.31 9.33
C VAL A 708 21.32 2.69 9.17
N LEU A 709 21.63 3.66 10.05
CA LEU A 709 21.16 5.04 9.91
C LEU A 709 21.58 5.66 8.57
N ASP A 710 22.81 5.43 8.14
CA ASP A 710 23.33 5.94 6.87
C ASP A 710 22.56 5.37 5.66
N ILE A 711 22.00 4.16 5.79
CA ILE A 711 21.18 3.50 4.77
C ILE A 711 19.73 3.97 4.83
N VAL A 712 19.08 3.94 6.01
CA VAL A 712 17.62 4.14 6.10
C VAL A 712 17.19 5.60 6.04
N MET A 713 18.04 6.54 6.48
CA MET A 713 17.68 7.96 6.50
C MET A 713 17.39 8.55 5.10
N PRO A 714 18.17 8.22 4.04
CA PRO A 714 17.81 8.57 2.67
C PRO A 714 16.53 7.88 2.15
N LEU A 715 16.18 6.72 2.69
CA LEU A 715 15.06 5.90 2.18
C LEU A 715 13.68 6.46 2.55
N LEU A 716 13.60 7.40 3.49
CA LEU A 716 12.37 8.13 3.78
C LEU A 716 11.80 8.90 2.57
N LYS A 717 12.63 9.16 1.54
CA LYS A 717 12.24 9.81 0.28
C LYS A 717 12.47 8.90 -0.93
N PHE A 718 12.30 7.60 -0.74
CA PHE A 718 12.50 6.60 -1.80
C PHE A 718 11.22 6.38 -2.59
N HIS A 719 11.11 7.02 -3.74
CA HIS A 719 9.88 7.04 -4.57
C HIS A 719 9.66 5.79 -5.43
N PHE A 720 10.54 4.79 -5.37
CA PHE A 720 10.50 3.65 -6.29
C PHE A 720 9.82 2.40 -5.69
N HIS A 721 9.61 2.37 -4.37
CA HIS A 721 8.98 1.23 -3.70
C HIS A 721 8.44 1.65 -2.32
N GLU A 722 7.13 1.54 -2.14
CA GLU A 722 6.42 1.98 -0.93
C GLU A 722 6.85 1.20 0.32
N GLY A 723 7.00 -0.13 0.22
CA GLY A 723 7.48 -0.96 1.33
C GLY A 723 8.86 -0.53 1.87
N VAL A 724 9.79 -0.10 1.00
CA VAL A 724 11.15 0.30 1.40
C VAL A 724 11.13 1.56 2.28
N LYS A 725 10.34 2.58 1.91
CA LYS A 725 10.24 3.82 2.69
C LYS A 725 9.49 3.61 4.01
N THR A 726 8.46 2.75 4.01
CA THR A 726 7.74 2.30 5.22
C THR A 726 8.66 1.57 6.18
N ALA A 727 9.36 0.53 5.73
CA ALA A 727 10.31 -0.20 6.55
C ALA A 727 11.45 0.70 7.09
N ALA A 728 11.90 1.66 6.28
CA ALA A 728 12.90 2.64 6.71
C ALA A 728 12.41 3.53 7.86
N ALA A 729 11.17 4.03 7.77
CA ALA A 729 10.55 4.81 8.85
C ALA A 729 10.49 3.99 10.16
N HIS A 730 9.94 2.78 10.10
CA HIS A 730 9.81 1.89 11.26
C HIS A 730 11.14 1.40 11.86
N THR A 731 12.24 1.47 11.10
CA THR A 731 13.57 1.14 11.61
C THR A 731 14.09 2.20 12.59
N LEU A 732 13.77 3.48 12.37
CA LEU A 732 14.28 4.61 13.17
C LEU A 732 13.98 4.52 14.68
N PRO A 733 12.73 4.26 15.13
CA PRO A 733 12.45 4.12 16.56
C PRO A 733 13.18 2.94 17.19
N GLN A 734 13.39 1.84 16.45
CA GLN A 734 14.13 0.68 16.96
C GLN A 734 15.61 1.02 17.17
N LEU A 735 16.25 1.70 16.21
CA LEU A 735 17.63 2.15 16.35
C LEU A 735 17.80 3.15 17.50
N LEU A 736 16.87 4.09 17.64
CA LEU A 736 16.84 5.01 18.77
C LEU A 736 16.72 4.25 20.09
N GLY A 737 15.93 3.17 20.11
CA GLY A 737 15.78 2.25 21.24
C GLY A 737 17.10 1.56 21.60
N CYS A 738 17.83 1.05 20.61
CA CYS A 738 19.17 0.47 20.81
C CYS A 738 20.12 1.48 21.47
N ILE A 739 20.17 2.71 20.95
CA ILE A 739 21.03 3.78 21.46
C ILE A 739 20.64 4.14 22.89
N HIS A 740 19.34 4.34 23.16
CA HIS A 740 18.84 4.70 24.48
C HIS A 740 19.18 3.60 25.51
N GLN A 741 18.91 2.33 25.19
CA GLN A 741 19.26 1.21 26.08
C GLN A 741 20.76 1.13 26.33
N ASN A 742 21.59 1.30 25.30
CA ASN A 742 23.05 1.30 25.45
C ASN A 742 23.54 2.48 26.31
N ALA A 743 23.02 3.70 26.11
CA ALA A 743 23.35 4.87 26.92
C ALA A 743 22.98 4.65 28.40
N ARG A 744 21.86 3.98 28.67
CA ARG A 744 21.45 3.57 30.02
C ARG A 744 22.44 2.58 30.65
N LEU A 745 22.86 1.56 29.91
CA LEU A 745 23.85 0.58 30.41
C LEU A 745 25.19 1.25 30.72
N ILE A 746 25.66 2.15 29.84
CA ILE A 746 26.89 2.94 30.08
C ILE A 746 26.73 3.80 31.33
N LYS A 747 25.59 4.50 31.51
CA LYS A 747 25.31 5.31 32.70
C LYS A 747 25.32 4.50 34.01
N GLN A 748 24.92 3.23 33.95
CA GLN A 748 24.89 2.35 35.12
C GLN A 748 26.26 1.70 35.43
N GLN A 749 27.10 1.47 34.41
CA GLN A 749 28.28 0.60 34.54
C GLN A 749 29.63 1.32 34.32
N GLN A 750 29.62 2.50 33.69
CA GLN A 750 30.83 3.21 33.27
C GLN A 750 30.96 4.60 33.94
N PRO A 751 32.15 5.25 33.88
CA PRO A 751 32.37 6.58 34.45
C PRO A 751 31.44 7.65 33.86
N ALA A 752 31.24 8.74 34.61
CA ALA A 752 30.36 9.85 34.23
C ALA A 752 30.70 10.49 32.87
N GLU A 753 31.97 10.51 32.47
CA GLU A 753 32.40 11.02 31.16
C GLU A 753 31.85 10.18 30.00
N ALA A 754 31.88 8.85 30.13
CA ALA A 754 31.33 7.95 29.12
C ALA A 754 29.80 8.04 29.07
N ALA A 755 29.15 8.18 30.22
CA ALA A 755 27.70 8.39 30.31
C ALA A 755 27.28 9.71 29.62
N ALA A 756 28.02 10.80 29.84
CA ALA A 756 27.76 12.07 29.20
C ALA A 756 27.98 12.00 27.67
N ALA A 757 29.00 11.29 27.21
CA ALA A 757 29.23 11.08 25.77
C ALA A 757 28.10 10.27 25.12
N ALA A 758 27.60 9.24 25.80
CA ALA A 758 26.48 8.43 25.31
C ALA A 758 25.17 9.22 25.27
N GLU A 759 24.91 10.07 26.27
CA GLU A 759 23.77 10.98 26.28
C GLU A 759 23.86 12.02 25.16
N GLN A 760 25.04 12.61 24.93
CA GLN A 760 25.26 13.52 23.80
C GLN A 760 25.05 12.85 22.44
N TYR A 761 25.47 11.59 22.30
CA TYR A 761 25.23 10.82 21.08
C TYR A 761 23.73 10.57 20.85
N LEU A 762 22.99 10.17 21.89
CA LEU A 762 21.53 10.00 21.83
C LEU A 762 20.83 11.29 21.36
N VAL A 763 21.20 12.44 21.95
CA VAL A 763 20.65 13.76 21.62
C VAL A 763 20.94 14.13 20.16
N GLY A 764 22.18 13.93 19.70
CA GLY A 764 22.59 14.24 18.33
C GLY A 764 21.85 13.38 17.30
N VAL A 765 21.70 12.08 17.57
CA VAL A 765 20.97 11.17 16.68
C VAL A 765 19.48 11.51 16.67
N TRP A 766 18.85 11.73 17.83
CA TRP A 766 17.44 12.14 17.91
C TRP A 766 17.17 13.43 17.14
N THR A 767 18.02 14.45 17.32
CA THR A 767 17.91 15.73 16.58
C THR A 767 17.92 15.49 15.07
N THR A 768 18.79 14.59 14.60
CA THR A 768 18.91 14.28 13.17
C THR A 768 17.69 13.51 12.67
N ILE A 769 17.25 12.47 13.39
CA ILE A 769 16.06 11.66 13.07
C ILE A 769 14.81 12.54 13.02
N CYS A 770 14.57 13.33 14.06
CA CYS A 770 13.42 14.23 14.16
C CYS A 770 13.38 15.20 12.97
N SER A 771 14.50 15.87 12.66
CA SER A 771 14.54 16.78 11.50
C SER A 771 14.26 16.05 10.17
N LYS A 772 14.79 14.85 9.97
CA LYS A 772 14.57 14.08 8.74
C LYS A 772 13.13 13.59 8.60
N LEU A 773 12.52 13.11 9.68
CA LEU A 773 11.11 12.73 9.71
C LEU A 773 10.22 13.94 9.40
N LEU A 774 10.41 15.07 10.07
CA LEU A 774 9.61 16.28 9.81
C LEU A 774 9.73 16.77 8.36
N ASN A 775 10.90 16.64 7.74
CA ASN A 775 11.09 16.98 6.33
C ASN A 775 10.46 15.95 5.37
N ALA A 776 10.41 14.67 5.74
CA ALA A 776 9.72 13.65 4.96
C ALA A 776 8.21 13.82 5.05
N MET A 777 7.70 14.04 6.27
CA MET A 777 6.29 14.29 6.53
C MET A 777 5.78 15.50 5.76
N PHE A 778 6.52 16.61 5.74
CA PHE A 778 6.06 17.83 5.05
C PHE A 778 6.01 17.71 3.52
N ASP A 779 6.88 16.88 2.92
CA ASP A 779 7.01 16.76 1.46
C ASP A 779 6.15 15.62 0.88
N GLU A 780 5.61 14.73 1.70
CA GLU A 780 4.80 13.58 1.27
C GLU A 780 3.33 13.97 1.04
N ALA A 781 2.73 13.42 -0.01
CA ALA A 781 1.35 13.68 -0.40
C ALA A 781 0.41 12.50 -0.12
N ASP A 782 0.93 11.27 -0.07
CA ASP A 782 0.15 10.06 0.20
C ASP A 782 -0.30 10.00 1.68
N PRO A 783 -1.61 10.06 1.98
CA PRO A 783 -2.12 10.01 3.36
C PRO A 783 -1.69 8.76 4.13
N PHE A 784 -1.59 7.61 3.44
CA PHE A 784 -1.23 6.34 4.05
C PHE A 784 0.21 6.40 4.58
N PHE A 785 1.18 6.73 3.73
CA PHE A 785 2.57 6.83 4.20
C PHE A 785 2.81 8.01 5.15
N VAL A 786 2.06 9.12 5.03
CA VAL A 786 2.13 10.20 6.03
C VAL A 786 1.74 9.68 7.42
N ALA A 787 0.71 8.82 7.52
CA ALA A 787 0.32 8.19 8.78
C ALA A 787 1.48 7.36 9.35
N GLU A 788 2.14 6.54 8.53
CA GLU A 788 3.32 5.74 8.92
C GLU A 788 4.49 6.61 9.44
N LEU A 789 4.72 7.78 8.83
CA LEU A 789 5.72 8.74 9.31
C LEU A 789 5.34 9.35 10.67
N TYR A 790 4.05 9.67 10.90
CA TYR A 790 3.56 10.11 12.21
C TYR A 790 3.69 9.01 13.28
N THR A 791 3.44 7.75 12.92
CA THR A 791 3.66 6.60 13.80
C THR A 791 5.13 6.50 14.18
N SER A 792 6.04 6.49 13.20
CA SER A 792 7.48 6.46 13.45
C SER A 792 7.95 7.64 14.33
N PHE A 793 7.42 8.84 14.10
CA PHE A 793 7.72 10.02 14.91
C PHE A 793 7.26 9.85 16.37
N SER A 794 6.02 9.40 16.56
CA SER A 794 5.42 9.15 17.87
C SER A 794 6.16 8.06 18.62
N ASP A 795 6.50 6.95 17.95
CA ASP A 795 7.26 5.83 18.52
C ASP A 795 8.66 6.26 18.96
N CYS A 796 9.33 7.14 18.21
CA CYS A 796 10.62 7.70 18.65
C CYS A 796 10.48 8.47 19.97
N LEU A 797 9.44 9.30 20.11
CA LEU A 797 9.18 10.03 21.36
C LEU A 797 8.84 9.09 22.51
N GLN A 798 8.05 8.04 22.26
CA GLN A 798 7.73 7.00 23.24
C GLN A 798 8.99 6.25 23.70
N VAL A 799 9.89 5.91 22.76
CA VAL A 799 11.19 5.28 23.07
C VAL A 799 12.03 6.17 23.99
N LEU A 800 12.03 7.48 23.80
CA LEU A 800 12.75 8.43 24.66
C LEU A 800 12.10 8.60 26.04
N ARG A 801 10.78 8.37 26.14
CA ARG A 801 10.04 8.37 27.40
C ARG A 801 10.13 7.08 28.18
N ARG A 802 10.47 5.99 27.52
CA ARG A 802 10.55 4.67 28.13
C ARG A 802 11.41 4.74 29.41
N ASP A 803 10.85 4.21 30.50
CA ASP A 803 11.46 4.19 31.84
C ASP A 803 11.56 5.55 32.58
N LEU A 804 10.94 6.61 32.07
CA LEU A 804 10.75 7.86 32.81
C LEU A 804 9.42 7.85 33.59
N PRO A 805 9.37 8.48 34.78
CA PRO A 805 8.09 8.72 35.45
C PRO A 805 7.19 9.62 34.60
N ALA A 806 5.88 9.56 34.83
CA ALA A 806 4.90 10.41 34.15
C ALA A 806 5.31 11.89 34.24
N GLY A 807 5.51 12.52 33.08
CA GLY A 807 6.02 13.89 32.96
C GLY A 807 6.79 14.14 31.66
N PRO A 808 7.28 15.38 31.45
CA PRO A 808 7.97 15.77 30.23
C PRO A 808 9.32 15.06 30.08
N ILE A 809 9.70 14.77 28.83
CA ILE A 809 11.05 14.25 28.51
C ILE A 809 12.13 15.24 28.96
N PRO A 810 13.34 14.77 29.33
CA PRO A 810 14.42 15.63 29.77
C PRO A 810 14.74 16.69 28.72
N GLN A 811 14.95 17.93 29.15
CA GLN A 811 15.16 19.07 28.27
C GLN A 811 16.30 18.87 27.25
N VAL A 812 17.27 18.03 27.58
CA VAL A 812 18.42 17.72 26.71
C VAL A 812 18.03 16.91 25.45
N VAL A 813 16.95 16.12 25.50
CA VAL A 813 16.44 15.32 24.37
C VAL A 813 15.11 15.87 23.80
N GLN A 814 14.69 17.07 24.21
CA GLN A 814 13.50 17.73 23.66
C GLN A 814 13.71 18.21 22.22
N MET A 815 12.60 18.48 21.53
CA MET A 815 12.63 19.10 20.21
C MET A 815 13.13 20.55 20.33
N THR A 816 13.85 21.01 19.30
CA THR A 816 14.22 22.43 19.23
C THR A 816 13.01 23.29 18.89
N LEU A 817 13.11 24.60 19.16
CA LEU A 817 12.05 25.56 18.81
C LEU A 817 11.73 25.56 17.30
N GLU A 818 12.73 25.33 16.46
CA GLU A 818 12.57 25.21 15.00
C GLU A 818 11.82 23.93 14.60
N MET A 819 12.11 22.81 15.27
CA MET A 819 11.39 21.56 15.06
C MET A 819 9.92 21.65 15.50
N LEU A 820 9.62 22.33 16.60
CA LEU A 820 8.24 22.56 17.05
C LEU A 820 7.46 23.42 16.04
N GLU A 821 8.10 24.44 15.47
CA GLU A 821 7.53 25.27 14.40
C GLU A 821 7.24 24.42 13.15
N GLN A 822 8.22 23.65 12.69
CA GLN A 822 8.09 22.79 11.51
C GLN A 822 7.03 21.71 11.70
N PHE A 823 7.00 21.03 12.85
CA PHE A 823 5.97 20.05 13.20
C PHE A 823 4.57 20.66 13.11
N THR A 824 4.38 21.83 13.69
CA THR A 824 3.09 22.53 13.68
C THR A 824 2.67 22.93 12.26
N ALA A 825 3.60 23.40 11.44
CA ALA A 825 3.34 23.72 10.03
C ALA A 825 2.95 22.46 9.23
N THR A 826 3.61 21.33 9.50
CA THR A 826 3.34 20.03 8.86
C THR A 826 1.95 19.51 9.21
N VAL A 827 1.60 19.51 10.50
CA VAL A 827 0.26 19.17 10.99
C VAL A 827 -0.81 20.05 10.33
N MET A 828 -0.58 21.36 10.23
CA MET A 828 -1.50 22.28 9.57
C MET A 828 -1.70 21.93 8.08
N THR A 829 -0.64 21.58 7.35
CA THR A 829 -0.71 21.18 5.94
C THR A 829 -1.59 19.94 5.77
N HIS A 830 -1.37 18.90 6.57
CA HIS A 830 -2.11 17.65 6.43
C HIS A 830 -3.58 17.76 6.82
N ILE A 831 -3.90 18.50 7.89
CA ILE A 831 -5.31 18.76 8.26
C ILE A 831 -6.02 19.55 7.14
N ARG A 832 -5.33 20.48 6.47
CA ARG A 832 -5.91 21.18 5.31
C ARG A 832 -6.15 20.24 4.13
N GLY A 833 -5.21 19.34 3.85
CA GLY A 833 -5.36 18.30 2.82
C GLY A 833 -6.57 17.41 3.10
N TYR A 834 -6.72 16.95 4.35
CA TYR A 834 -7.89 16.20 4.80
C TYR A 834 -9.20 16.95 4.56
N CYS A 835 -9.26 18.23 4.96
CA CYS A 835 -10.45 19.07 4.75
C CYS A 835 -10.78 19.24 3.26
N GLN A 836 -9.76 19.40 2.42
CA GLN A 836 -9.93 19.54 0.98
C GLN A 836 -10.51 18.25 0.37
N ARG A 837 -9.89 17.10 0.62
CA ARG A 837 -10.37 15.79 0.12
C ARG A 837 -11.80 15.49 0.57
N THR A 838 -12.11 15.76 1.85
CA THR A 838 -13.46 15.58 2.39
C THR A 838 -14.49 16.47 1.69
N GLN A 839 -14.11 17.71 1.36
CA GLN A 839 -14.98 18.63 0.63
C GLN A 839 -15.20 18.17 -0.81
N GLU A 840 -14.15 17.73 -1.51
CA GLU A 840 -14.22 17.19 -2.87
C GLU A 840 -15.17 15.97 -2.93
N ARG A 841 -15.01 14.99 -2.01
CA ARG A 841 -15.92 13.84 -1.88
C ARG A 841 -17.37 14.24 -1.66
N ARG A 842 -17.62 15.29 -0.85
CA ARG A 842 -18.99 15.80 -0.60
C ARG A 842 -19.61 16.43 -1.84
N GLU A 843 -18.80 17.11 -2.64
CA GLU A 843 -19.25 17.74 -3.90
C GLU A 843 -19.59 16.66 -4.93
N ASP A 844 -18.76 15.63 -5.06
CA ASP A 844 -19.03 14.48 -5.94
C ASP A 844 -20.33 13.75 -5.51
N ASN A 845 -20.54 13.53 -4.21
CA ASN A 845 -21.76 12.93 -3.68
C ASN A 845 -23.04 13.75 -3.97
N GLN A 846 -22.96 15.07 -4.04
CA GLN A 846 -24.13 15.95 -4.26
C GLN A 846 -24.57 16.04 -5.73
N ASP A 847 -23.67 15.79 -6.69
CA ASP A 847 -23.99 15.75 -8.13
C ASP A 847 -24.73 14.47 -8.57
N GLY A 848 -25.19 13.67 -7.61
CA GLY A 848 -25.97 12.45 -7.80
C GLY A 848 -25.11 11.24 -8.16
N ASP A 849 -23.79 11.29 -7.98
CA ASP A 849 -22.90 10.12 -7.84
C ASP A 849 -23.08 9.51 -6.45
N GLU A 850 -24.30 9.03 -6.13
CA GLU A 850 -24.43 8.09 -5.01
C GLU A 850 -23.66 6.82 -5.39
N GLY A 851 -22.47 6.68 -4.80
CA GLY A 851 -21.61 5.53 -4.99
C GLY A 851 -22.34 4.22 -4.74
N GLY A 852 -22.24 3.31 -5.71
CA GLY A 852 -22.53 1.90 -5.49
C GLY A 852 -21.48 1.29 -4.54
N ASP A 853 -21.71 0.06 -4.08
CA ASP A 853 -20.88 -0.56 -3.03
C ASP A 853 -19.35 -0.52 -3.27
N SER A 854 -18.82 -0.51 -4.51
CA SER A 854 -17.36 -0.33 -4.74
C SER A 854 -16.85 1.08 -4.65
N GLU A 855 -17.63 2.07 -5.08
CA GLU A 855 -17.20 3.46 -4.83
C GLU A 855 -17.41 3.76 -3.36
N GLY A 856 -18.38 3.10 -2.71
CA GLY A 856 -18.42 2.90 -1.27
C GLY A 856 -17.11 2.31 -0.73
N VAL A 857 -16.63 1.16 -1.21
CA VAL A 857 -15.39 0.50 -0.71
C VAL A 857 -14.13 1.32 -0.97
N ILE A 858 -13.94 1.89 -2.17
CA ILE A 858 -12.78 2.74 -2.48
C ILE A 858 -12.84 4.04 -1.68
N MET A 859 -14.02 4.67 -1.58
CA MET A 859 -14.20 5.81 -0.69
C MET A 859 -14.02 5.41 0.77
N ASP A 860 -14.43 4.20 1.18
CA ASP A 860 -14.24 3.67 2.54
C ASP A 860 -12.75 3.46 2.81
N GLU A 861 -11.96 3.01 1.83
CA GLU A 861 -10.50 2.88 1.93
C GLU A 861 -9.79 4.24 2.01
N GLU A 862 -10.17 5.19 1.15
CA GLU A 862 -9.64 6.56 1.20
C GLU A 862 -10.05 7.29 2.48
N GLU A 863 -11.29 7.14 2.91
CA GLU A 863 -11.80 7.66 4.18
C GLU A 863 -11.11 6.99 5.35
N ALA A 864 -10.90 5.67 5.32
CA ALA A 864 -10.14 4.95 6.34
C ALA A 864 -8.67 5.41 6.39
N ALA A 865 -8.03 5.66 5.24
CA ALA A 865 -6.68 6.23 5.18
C ALA A 865 -6.64 7.64 5.78
N ASP A 866 -7.64 8.47 5.49
CA ASP A 866 -7.78 9.81 6.05
C ASP A 866 -8.08 9.79 7.56
N GLU A 867 -8.94 8.88 8.03
CA GLU A 867 -9.24 8.67 9.44
C GLU A 867 -8.02 8.15 10.22
N SER A 868 -7.29 7.19 9.65
CA SER A 868 -6.02 6.68 10.18
C SER A 868 -4.96 7.79 10.27
N LEU A 869 -4.81 8.59 9.21
CA LEU A 869 -3.92 9.76 9.22
C LEU A 869 -4.32 10.74 10.33
N MET A 870 -5.60 11.09 10.44
CA MET A 870 -6.07 11.98 11.50
C MET A 870 -5.77 11.39 12.89
N HIS A 871 -6.04 10.10 13.11
CA HIS A 871 -5.69 9.41 14.36
C HIS A 871 -4.20 9.55 14.71
N GLU A 872 -3.31 9.26 13.77
CA GLU A 872 -1.86 9.37 14.00
C GLU A 872 -1.38 10.82 14.17
N ILE A 873 -2.04 11.81 13.55
CA ILE A 873 -1.81 13.23 13.84
C ILE A 873 -2.20 13.57 15.29
N ALA A 874 -3.35 13.10 15.78
CA ALA A 874 -3.79 13.34 17.17
C ALA A 874 -2.76 12.77 18.14
N LYS A 875 -2.37 11.51 17.94
CA LYS A 875 -1.35 10.83 18.73
C LYS A 875 -0.01 11.56 18.70
N ALA A 876 0.42 12.06 17.55
CA ALA A 876 1.65 12.85 17.46
C ALA A 876 1.55 14.19 18.21
N LEU A 877 0.41 14.90 18.10
CA LEU A 877 0.12 16.11 18.88
C LEU A 877 0.15 15.80 20.38
N GLN A 878 -0.48 14.70 20.81
CA GLN A 878 -0.46 14.20 22.17
C GLN A 878 0.98 13.96 22.64
N GLN A 879 1.81 13.26 21.85
CA GLN A 879 3.21 13.02 22.19
C GLN A 879 4.02 14.34 22.26
N VAL A 880 3.72 15.35 21.46
CA VAL A 880 4.38 16.65 21.56
C VAL A 880 3.93 17.41 22.81
N LEU A 881 2.62 17.45 23.08
CA LEU A 881 2.02 18.07 24.27
C LEU A 881 2.55 17.45 25.55
N ALA A 882 2.55 16.12 25.64
CA ALA A 882 3.04 15.42 26.82
C ALA A 882 4.57 15.60 27.03
N SER A 883 5.33 15.93 25.97
CA SER A 883 6.79 16.09 26.01
C SER A 883 7.18 17.51 26.43
N HIS A 884 6.39 18.50 26.03
CA HIS A 884 6.74 19.93 26.11
C HIS A 884 5.77 20.73 27.00
N GLY A 885 4.59 20.20 27.30
CA GLY A 885 3.53 20.83 28.08
C GLY A 885 3.22 22.24 27.59
N GLN A 886 3.21 23.19 28.52
CA GLN A 886 2.90 24.60 28.25
C GLN A 886 3.86 25.27 27.26
N THR A 887 5.08 24.74 27.05
CA THR A 887 6.06 25.34 26.13
C THR A 887 5.66 25.19 24.66
N TYR A 888 4.76 24.25 24.34
CA TYR A 888 4.23 24.08 22.99
C TYR A 888 3.05 25.02 22.66
N LEU A 889 2.38 25.59 23.66
CA LEU A 889 1.17 26.40 23.46
C LEU A 889 1.31 27.55 22.45
N PRO A 890 2.41 28.33 22.40
CA PRO A 890 2.56 29.40 21.40
C PRO A 890 2.59 28.92 19.94
N TYR A 891 2.96 27.65 19.72
CA TYR A 891 2.94 27.02 18.42
C TYR A 891 1.55 26.47 18.13
N PHE A 892 0.96 25.78 19.11
CA PHE A 892 -0.41 25.25 19.05
C PHE A 892 -1.45 26.32 18.69
N GLU A 893 -1.27 27.57 19.14
CA GLU A 893 -2.13 28.72 18.76
C GLU A 893 -2.35 28.85 17.25
N LYS A 894 -1.37 28.44 16.42
CA LYS A 894 -1.48 28.48 14.96
C LYS A 894 -2.50 27.49 14.40
N LEU A 895 -2.72 26.36 15.10
CA LEU A 895 -3.69 25.33 14.74
C LEU A 895 -5.13 25.74 15.10
N MET A 896 -5.31 26.68 16.03
CA MET A 896 -6.64 27.06 16.55
C MET A 896 -7.71 27.34 15.47
N PRO A 897 -7.44 28.09 14.38
CA PRO A 897 -8.46 28.37 13.39
C PRO A 897 -9.02 27.12 12.71
N ILE A 898 -8.17 26.13 12.40
CA ILE A 898 -8.60 24.90 11.74
C ILE A 898 -9.25 23.93 12.73
N LEU A 899 -8.72 23.81 13.95
CA LEU A 899 -9.30 22.98 15.01
C LEU A 899 -10.72 23.45 15.38
N VAL A 900 -10.93 24.77 15.45
CA VAL A 900 -12.27 25.34 15.73
C VAL A 900 -13.23 25.09 14.56
N ALA A 901 -12.75 25.11 13.32
CA ALA A 901 -13.59 24.78 12.16
C ALA A 901 -14.03 23.30 12.21
N LEU A 902 -13.12 22.38 12.55
CA LEU A 902 -13.43 20.95 12.71
C LEU A 902 -14.41 20.69 13.86
N LEU A 903 -14.22 21.34 15.01
CA LEU A 903 -15.17 21.26 16.14
C LEU A 903 -16.59 21.68 15.76
N GLN A 904 -16.73 22.59 14.79
CA GLN A 904 -18.00 23.16 14.35
C GLN A 904 -18.61 22.43 13.15
N ASP A 905 -17.92 21.47 12.54
CA ASP A 905 -18.43 20.72 11.38
C ASP A 905 -19.46 19.66 11.80
N THR A 906 -20.73 20.06 11.90
CA THR A 906 -21.82 19.13 12.24
C THR A 906 -22.09 18.06 11.19
N THR A 907 -21.43 18.11 10.03
CA THR A 907 -21.56 17.13 8.95
C THR A 907 -20.42 16.10 8.94
N ASN A 908 -19.44 16.23 9.83
CA ASN A 908 -18.36 15.25 10.01
C ASN A 908 -18.20 14.88 11.48
N THR A 909 -18.76 13.73 11.86
CA THR A 909 -18.66 13.22 13.24
C THR A 909 -17.21 12.89 13.60
N SER A 910 -16.48 12.17 12.74
CA SER A 910 -15.08 11.77 12.97
C SER A 910 -14.17 12.98 13.19
N ALA A 911 -14.28 14.03 12.36
CA ALA A 911 -13.51 15.27 12.52
C ALA A 911 -13.84 16.02 13.82
N ARG A 912 -15.12 16.05 14.22
CA ARG A 912 -15.53 16.66 15.49
C ARG A 912 -14.97 15.89 16.67
N GLN A 913 -15.11 14.57 16.68
CA GLN A 913 -14.56 13.69 17.71
C GLN A 913 -13.06 13.91 17.85
N TRP A 914 -12.34 13.87 16.73
CA TRP A 914 -10.91 14.10 16.67
C TRP A 914 -10.51 15.45 17.29
N ALA A 915 -11.23 16.51 16.93
CA ALA A 915 -10.93 17.84 17.47
C ALA A 915 -11.20 17.92 18.98
N ILE A 916 -12.21 17.22 19.49
CA ILE A 916 -12.44 17.08 20.95
C ILE A 916 -11.24 16.39 21.60
N CYS A 917 -10.79 15.25 21.08
CA CYS A 917 -9.64 14.51 21.62
C CYS A 917 -8.36 15.39 21.68
N VAL A 918 -8.10 16.20 20.65
CA VAL A 918 -6.96 17.13 20.67
C VAL A 918 -7.08 18.16 21.80
N PHE A 919 -8.27 18.67 22.09
CA PHE A 919 -8.46 19.59 23.22
C PHE A 919 -8.41 18.87 24.58
N ASP A 920 -8.81 17.61 24.65
CA ASP A 920 -8.65 16.78 25.85
C ASP A 920 -7.16 16.64 26.21
N ASP A 921 -6.31 16.36 25.22
CA ASP A 921 -4.86 16.32 25.40
C ASP A 921 -4.29 17.69 25.82
N VAL A 922 -4.80 18.80 25.27
CA VAL A 922 -4.38 20.14 25.70
C VAL A 922 -4.71 20.35 27.18
N ILE A 923 -5.88 19.92 27.65
CA ILE A 923 -6.24 20.01 29.07
C ILE A 923 -5.31 19.13 29.91
N GLU A 924 -5.13 17.87 29.52
CA GLU A 924 -4.35 16.88 30.25
C GLU A 924 -2.89 17.31 30.44
N TYR A 925 -2.22 17.73 29.37
CA TYR A 925 -0.77 17.98 29.40
C TYR A 925 -0.38 19.45 29.66
N THR A 926 -1.34 20.38 29.65
CA THR A 926 -1.07 21.80 29.96
C THR A 926 -1.79 22.32 31.21
N GLY A 927 -2.75 21.53 31.73
CA GLY A 927 -3.47 21.81 32.97
C GLY A 927 -4.21 23.14 32.93
N PRO A 928 -4.15 23.99 33.97
CA PRO A 928 -4.89 25.25 34.02
C PRO A 928 -4.56 26.26 32.90
N ALA A 929 -3.42 26.10 32.20
CA ALA A 929 -3.07 26.98 31.08
C ALA A 929 -4.02 26.79 29.87
N SER A 930 -4.59 25.59 29.71
CA SER A 930 -5.60 25.29 28.68
C SER A 930 -6.83 26.21 28.76
N ALA A 931 -7.13 26.75 29.95
CA ALA A 931 -8.26 27.66 30.17
C ALA A 931 -8.19 28.95 29.33
N HIS A 932 -7.03 29.27 28.75
CA HIS A 932 -6.89 30.34 27.77
C HIS A 932 -7.78 30.11 26.52
N TYR A 933 -7.98 28.85 26.13
CA TYR A 933 -8.71 28.46 24.92
C TYR A 933 -10.13 27.95 25.19
N GLN A 934 -10.53 27.83 26.46
CA GLN A 934 -11.78 27.16 26.86
C GLN A 934 -13.05 27.73 26.19
N SER A 935 -13.06 29.01 25.79
CA SER A 935 -14.20 29.61 25.09
C SER A 935 -14.48 28.97 23.73
N HIS A 936 -13.50 28.28 23.15
CA HIS A 936 -13.63 27.63 21.84
C HIS A 936 -14.17 26.20 21.94
N PHE A 937 -13.76 25.43 22.95
CA PHE A 937 -14.04 24.00 23.02
C PHE A 937 -14.98 23.60 24.17
N LEU A 938 -14.95 24.30 25.31
CA LEU A 938 -15.67 23.87 26.51
C LEU A 938 -17.20 23.78 26.32
N PRO A 939 -17.85 24.72 25.59
CA PRO A 939 -19.26 24.57 25.26
C PRO A 939 -19.56 23.31 24.43
N VAL A 940 -18.66 22.96 23.51
CA VAL A 940 -18.80 21.78 22.64
C VAL A 940 -18.65 20.50 23.46
N LEU A 941 -17.66 20.43 24.35
CA LEU A 941 -17.50 19.29 25.27
C LEU A 941 -18.75 19.07 26.14
N ILE A 942 -19.30 20.13 26.74
CA ILE A 942 -20.49 20.01 27.60
C ILE A 942 -21.69 19.55 26.78
N GLN A 943 -21.89 20.09 25.58
CA GLN A 943 -22.97 19.67 24.69
C GLN A 943 -22.80 18.21 24.24
N GLY A 944 -21.55 17.81 23.97
CA GLY A 944 -21.18 16.49 23.48
C GLY A 944 -21.53 15.35 24.43
N LEU A 945 -21.66 15.61 25.74
CA LEU A 945 -22.19 14.64 26.73
C LEU A 945 -23.60 14.13 26.39
N THR A 946 -24.35 14.88 25.58
CA THR A 946 -25.73 14.55 25.16
C THR A 946 -25.86 14.38 23.64
N ASP A 947 -24.74 14.20 22.93
CA ASP A 947 -24.74 13.99 21.48
C ASP A 947 -25.44 12.67 21.10
N ALA A 948 -25.94 12.59 19.88
CA ALA A 948 -26.55 11.38 19.33
C ALA A 948 -25.50 10.29 19.10
N GLU A 949 -24.28 10.68 18.73
CA GLU A 949 -23.18 9.76 18.41
C GLU A 949 -22.43 9.31 19.66
N ALA A 950 -22.22 8.00 19.80
CA ALA A 950 -21.56 7.42 20.97
C ALA A 950 -20.11 7.89 21.13
N ASP A 951 -19.38 7.99 20.02
CA ASP A 951 -17.96 8.38 20.03
C ASP A 951 -17.76 9.82 20.50
N ILE A 952 -18.68 10.73 20.14
CA ILE A 952 -18.68 12.11 20.63
C ILE A 952 -18.98 12.15 22.12
N ARG A 953 -19.93 11.34 22.60
CA ARG A 953 -20.21 11.23 24.03
C ARG A 953 -18.98 10.71 24.78
N GLN A 954 -18.34 9.65 24.27
CA GLN A 954 -17.14 9.07 24.89
C GLN A 954 -16.02 10.11 25.01
N ALA A 955 -15.62 10.75 23.90
CA ALA A 955 -14.59 11.78 23.91
C ALA A 955 -14.94 12.92 24.87
N SER A 956 -16.18 13.41 24.83
CA SER A 956 -16.63 14.48 25.72
C SER A 956 -16.62 14.07 27.20
N THR A 957 -16.98 12.82 27.52
CA THR A 957 -16.92 12.31 28.90
C THR A 957 -15.48 12.21 29.39
N TYR A 958 -14.56 11.74 28.55
CA TYR A 958 -13.13 11.72 28.82
C TYR A 958 -12.61 13.13 29.10
N GLY A 959 -12.90 14.07 28.19
CA GLY A 959 -12.57 15.50 28.28
C GLY A 959 -13.00 16.18 29.58
N ILE A 960 -14.22 15.91 30.05
CA ILE A 960 -14.69 16.41 31.36
C ILE A 960 -13.93 15.76 32.52
N GLY A 961 -13.62 14.46 32.42
CA GLY A 961 -12.79 13.75 33.39
C GLY A 961 -11.39 14.36 33.51
N VAL A 962 -10.70 14.59 32.39
CA VAL A 962 -9.37 15.22 32.38
C VAL A 962 -9.43 16.69 32.82
N ALA A 963 -10.50 17.43 32.53
CA ALA A 963 -10.71 18.78 33.06
C ALA A 963 -10.81 18.79 34.58
N ALA A 964 -11.46 17.78 35.18
CA ALA A 964 -11.52 17.62 36.63
C ALA A 964 -10.14 17.24 37.23
N GLN A 965 -9.40 16.36 36.56
CA GLN A 965 -8.13 15.84 37.07
C GLN A 965 -6.96 16.83 36.90
N PHE A 966 -6.85 17.48 35.75
CA PHE A 966 -5.68 18.28 35.35
C PHE A 966 -6.01 19.77 35.15
N GLY A 967 -7.23 20.11 34.73
CA GLY A 967 -7.62 21.49 34.39
C GLY A 967 -7.65 22.45 35.58
N GLY A 968 -7.89 21.96 36.80
CA GLY A 968 -7.90 22.76 38.02
C GLY A 968 -9.07 23.75 38.12
N GLN A 969 -8.95 24.75 39.00
CA GLN A 969 -10.06 25.62 39.39
C GLN A 969 -10.84 26.29 38.23
N PRO A 970 -10.23 26.68 37.09
CA PRO A 970 -10.98 27.25 35.96
C PRO A 970 -12.12 26.37 35.44
N TYR A 971 -12.00 25.04 35.56
CA TYR A 971 -12.99 24.08 35.05
C TYR A 971 -13.99 23.60 36.12
N ALA A 972 -13.89 24.09 37.36
CA ALA A 972 -14.71 23.60 38.47
C ALA A 972 -16.22 23.78 38.23
N GLU A 973 -16.65 24.92 37.68
CA GLU A 973 -18.06 25.20 37.38
C GLU A 973 -18.60 24.29 36.27
N ALA A 974 -17.82 24.09 35.20
CA ALA A 974 -18.19 23.19 34.12
C ALA A 974 -18.29 21.74 34.57
N CYS A 975 -17.32 21.26 35.35
CA CYS A 975 -17.36 19.92 35.95
C CYS A 975 -18.59 19.73 36.85
N ALA A 976 -18.91 20.73 37.68
CA ALA A 976 -20.10 20.68 38.53
C ALA A 976 -21.40 20.64 37.72
N HIS A 977 -21.47 21.36 36.61
CA HIS A 977 -22.62 21.33 35.71
C HIS A 977 -22.75 19.97 35.00
N ALA A 978 -21.64 19.42 34.51
CA ALA A 978 -21.59 18.14 33.81
C ALA A 978 -21.95 16.94 34.69
N ALA A 979 -21.69 17.01 36.01
CA ALA A 979 -21.85 15.89 36.93
C ALA A 979 -23.26 15.23 36.88
N ASN A 980 -24.33 16.01 36.78
CA ASN A 980 -25.69 15.45 36.67
C ASN A 980 -25.94 14.74 35.34
N THR A 981 -25.36 15.25 34.25
CA THR A 981 -25.43 14.61 32.94
C THR A 981 -24.66 13.29 32.94
N LEU A 982 -23.48 13.25 33.55
CA LEU A 982 -22.71 12.00 33.72
C LEU A 982 -23.50 10.95 34.50
N VAL A 983 -24.16 11.33 35.61
CA VAL A 983 -25.05 10.42 36.34
C VAL A 983 -26.19 9.91 35.47
N THR A 984 -26.73 10.75 34.57
CA THR A 984 -27.80 10.35 33.64
C THR A 984 -27.30 9.34 32.61
N LEU A 985 -26.08 9.51 32.07
CA LEU A 985 -25.46 8.54 31.16
C LEU A 985 -25.25 7.19 31.85
N ILE A 986 -24.71 7.21 33.07
CA ILE A 986 -24.47 6.01 33.89
C ILE A 986 -25.77 5.25 34.18
N GLN A 987 -26.86 5.97 34.40
CA GLN A 987 -28.17 5.39 34.73
C GLN A 987 -29.04 5.10 33.51
N SER A 988 -28.52 5.32 32.29
CA SER A 988 -29.26 5.04 31.05
C SER A 988 -29.68 3.56 30.99
N PRO A 989 -30.92 3.25 30.55
CA PRO A 989 -31.33 1.87 30.31
C PRO A 989 -30.41 1.12 29.33
N GLU A 990 -29.77 1.85 28.42
CA GLU A 990 -28.88 1.33 27.38
C GLU A 990 -27.39 1.43 27.75
N ALA A 991 -27.06 1.82 28.98
CA ALA A 991 -25.68 2.02 29.43
C ALA A 991 -24.76 0.78 29.26
N LYS A 992 -25.35 -0.43 29.29
CA LYS A 992 -24.62 -1.69 29.10
C LYS A 992 -24.72 -2.26 27.68
N HIS A 993 -25.29 -1.52 26.74
CA HIS A 993 -25.28 -1.92 25.33
C HIS A 993 -23.85 -1.87 24.80
N VAL A 994 -23.51 -2.74 23.84
CA VAL A 994 -22.15 -2.83 23.27
C VAL A 994 -21.68 -1.47 22.72
N ASP A 995 -22.58 -0.71 22.09
CA ASP A 995 -22.27 0.62 21.55
C ASP A 995 -22.09 1.72 22.62
N ASN A 996 -22.51 1.49 23.87
CA ASN A 996 -22.54 2.51 24.92
C ASN A 996 -21.67 2.17 26.14
N VAL A 997 -21.06 0.98 26.16
CA VAL A 997 -20.31 0.52 27.34
C VAL A 997 -19.10 1.41 27.60
N TYR A 998 -18.36 1.80 26.57
CA TYR A 998 -17.20 2.69 26.68
C TYR A 998 -17.59 4.10 27.11
N VAL A 999 -18.68 4.66 26.56
CA VAL A 999 -19.25 5.94 27.01
C VAL A 999 -19.58 5.89 28.50
N THR A 1000 -20.23 4.81 28.92
CA THR A 1000 -20.66 4.63 30.31
C THR A 1000 -19.46 4.51 31.25
N GLU A 1001 -18.47 3.71 30.88
CA GLU A 1001 -17.25 3.52 31.66
C GLU A 1001 -16.42 4.81 31.79
N ASN A 1002 -16.28 5.56 30.69
CA ASN A 1002 -15.68 6.91 30.73
C ASN A 1002 -16.50 7.87 31.60
N ALA A 1003 -17.84 7.81 31.56
CA ALA A 1003 -18.67 8.63 32.44
C ALA A 1003 -18.51 8.27 33.93
N ILE A 1004 -18.38 6.98 34.26
CA ILE A 1004 -18.08 6.50 35.62
C ILE A 1004 -16.71 7.04 36.07
N SER A 1005 -15.70 6.94 35.20
CA SER A 1005 -14.37 7.44 35.50
C SER A 1005 -14.35 8.97 35.67
N ALA A 1006 -14.96 9.71 34.76
CA ALA A 1006 -15.09 11.17 34.82
C ALA A 1006 -15.80 11.62 36.10
N LEU A 1007 -16.90 10.95 36.50
CA LEU A 1007 -17.59 11.24 37.76
C LEU A 1007 -16.69 10.95 38.97
N GLY A 1008 -15.89 9.88 38.91
CA GLY A 1008 -14.88 9.56 39.92
C GLY A 1008 -13.79 10.64 40.03
N LYS A 1009 -13.24 11.08 38.89
CA LYS A 1009 -12.27 12.18 38.78
C LYS A 1009 -12.85 13.49 39.36
N ILE A 1010 -14.12 13.83 39.06
CA ILE A 1010 -14.82 14.98 39.67
C ILE A 1010 -14.91 14.82 41.19
N CYS A 1011 -15.34 13.65 41.69
CA CYS A 1011 -15.44 13.44 43.15
C CYS A 1011 -14.07 13.53 43.84
N ARG A 1012 -13.01 12.98 43.21
CA ARG A 1012 -11.64 12.94 43.74
C ARG A 1012 -10.97 14.31 43.74
N PHE A 1013 -11.04 15.04 42.63
CA PHE A 1013 -10.26 16.26 42.41
C PHE A 1013 -11.06 17.57 42.56
N MET A 1014 -12.39 17.51 42.40
CA MET A 1014 -13.29 18.68 42.47
C MET A 1014 -14.29 18.61 43.63
N GLY A 1015 -14.07 17.72 44.61
CA GLY A 1015 -15.01 17.46 45.70
C GLY A 1015 -15.41 18.68 46.55
N GLY A 1016 -14.61 19.74 46.57
CA GLY A 1016 -14.95 21.02 47.24
C GLY A 1016 -15.97 21.88 46.48
N SER A 1017 -16.21 21.59 45.20
CA SER A 1017 -17.05 22.37 44.29
C SER A 1017 -18.35 21.66 43.90
N VAL A 1018 -18.58 20.43 44.38
CA VAL A 1018 -19.73 19.59 44.04
C VAL A 1018 -20.39 18.97 45.28
N ASP A 1019 -21.64 18.54 45.15
CA ASP A 1019 -22.32 17.78 46.21
C ASP A 1019 -21.87 16.32 46.22
N LEU A 1020 -20.76 16.04 46.91
CA LEU A 1020 -20.24 14.69 47.10
C LEU A 1020 -21.26 13.74 47.74
N GLY A 1021 -22.20 14.26 48.55
CA GLY A 1021 -23.24 13.46 49.19
C GLY A 1021 -24.22 12.84 48.19
N ALA A 1022 -24.44 13.52 47.05
CA ALA A 1022 -25.28 13.03 45.97
C ALA A 1022 -24.50 12.21 44.93
N LEU A 1023 -23.28 12.63 44.58
CA LEU A 1023 -22.53 12.05 43.45
C LEU A 1023 -21.77 10.76 43.80
N LEU A 1024 -21.11 10.73 44.96
CA LEU A 1024 -20.29 9.57 45.36
C LEU A 1024 -21.10 8.26 45.52
N PRO A 1025 -22.34 8.27 46.05
CA PRO A 1025 -23.18 7.07 46.05
C PRO A 1025 -23.50 6.56 44.64
N ALA A 1026 -23.81 7.48 43.70
CA ALA A 1026 -24.11 7.12 42.32
C ALA A 1026 -22.90 6.48 41.64
N TRP A 1027 -21.71 7.07 41.82
CA TRP A 1027 -20.45 6.51 41.33
C TRP A 1027 -20.16 5.11 41.88
N TYR A 1028 -20.24 4.91 43.19
CA TYR A 1028 -19.94 3.61 43.82
C TYR A 1028 -20.94 2.50 43.42
N GLN A 1029 -22.20 2.87 43.15
CA GLN A 1029 -23.20 1.94 42.65
C GLN A 1029 -22.95 1.52 41.19
N ALA A 1030 -22.30 2.37 40.40
CA ALA A 1030 -22.03 2.10 38.99
C ALA A 1030 -20.91 1.07 38.75
N LEU A 1031 -19.98 0.90 39.71
CA LEU A 1031 -18.89 -0.07 39.61
C LEU A 1031 -19.39 -1.53 39.44
N PRO A 1032 -18.65 -2.38 38.71
CA PRO A 1032 -17.27 -2.19 38.18
C PRO A 1032 -17.17 -1.53 36.79
N VAL A 1033 -15.92 -1.17 36.42
CA VAL A 1033 -15.46 -0.81 35.07
C VAL A 1033 -14.57 -1.95 34.56
N LEU A 1034 -14.83 -2.47 33.36
CA LEU A 1034 -14.32 -3.77 32.88
C LEU A 1034 -13.86 -3.79 31.40
N HIS A 1035 -14.08 -2.73 30.62
CA HIS A 1035 -13.80 -2.71 29.18
C HIS A 1035 -12.76 -1.66 28.80
N ASP A 1036 -12.80 -0.47 29.41
CA ASP A 1036 -11.86 0.61 29.15
C ASP A 1036 -10.60 0.47 30.03
N GLU A 1037 -9.54 -0.09 29.45
CA GLU A 1037 -8.28 -0.34 30.16
C GLU A 1037 -7.54 0.96 30.55
N GLU A 1038 -7.74 2.06 29.83
CA GLU A 1038 -7.08 3.34 30.09
C GLU A 1038 -7.70 4.04 31.30
N GLU A 1039 -9.02 3.99 31.44
CA GLU A 1039 -9.74 4.63 32.53
C GLU A 1039 -9.79 3.79 33.82
N CYS A 1040 -9.68 2.46 33.70
CA CYS A 1040 -9.68 1.52 34.82
C CYS A 1040 -8.72 1.91 35.96
N PRO A 1041 -7.42 2.22 35.71
CA PRO A 1041 -6.49 2.61 36.76
C PRO A 1041 -7.00 3.75 37.64
N SER A 1042 -7.51 4.83 37.06
CA SER A 1042 -7.96 6.02 37.81
C SER A 1042 -9.14 5.69 38.73
N VAL A 1043 -10.09 4.88 38.24
CA VAL A 1043 -11.27 4.42 38.99
C VAL A 1043 -10.88 3.60 40.22
N TYR A 1044 -10.02 2.59 40.02
CA TYR A 1044 -9.65 1.67 41.09
C TYR A 1044 -8.63 2.26 42.07
N GLU A 1045 -7.78 3.18 41.62
CA GLU A 1045 -6.98 4.00 42.52
C GLU A 1045 -7.86 4.81 43.47
N TYR A 1046 -8.90 5.47 42.96
CA TYR A 1046 -9.80 6.24 43.81
C TYR A 1046 -10.59 5.35 44.78
N LEU A 1047 -11.02 4.17 44.34
CA LEU A 1047 -11.66 3.18 45.22
C LEU A 1047 -10.75 2.77 46.38
N LEU A 1048 -9.47 2.49 46.09
CA LEU A 1048 -8.48 2.16 47.11
C LEU A 1048 -8.22 3.35 48.05
N GLU A 1049 -8.13 4.57 47.53
CA GLU A 1049 -7.98 5.76 48.36
C GLU A 1049 -9.15 5.94 49.34
N LEU A 1050 -10.39 5.76 48.89
CA LEU A 1050 -11.56 5.82 49.77
C LEU A 1050 -11.52 4.73 50.85
N LEU A 1051 -11.01 3.54 50.51
CA LEU A 1051 -10.84 2.44 51.46
C LEU A 1051 -9.74 2.75 52.49
N ASP A 1052 -8.60 3.28 52.04
CA ASP A 1052 -7.48 3.72 52.89
C ASP A 1052 -7.94 4.84 53.84
N GLN A 1053 -8.75 5.78 53.34
CA GLN A 1053 -9.34 6.87 54.11
C GLN A 1053 -10.50 6.42 55.01
N ARG A 1054 -10.94 5.15 54.91
CA ARG A 1054 -12.10 4.60 55.61
C ARG A 1054 -13.37 5.43 55.39
N HIS A 1055 -13.58 5.86 54.15
CA HIS A 1055 -14.71 6.70 53.82
C HIS A 1055 -16.05 5.96 54.06
N PRO A 1056 -17.06 6.58 54.69
CA PRO A 1056 -18.31 5.90 55.05
C PRO A 1056 -19.02 5.19 53.89
N MET A 1057 -18.86 5.69 52.65
CA MET A 1057 -19.41 5.08 51.44
C MET A 1057 -18.90 3.64 51.21
N VAL A 1058 -17.59 3.43 51.30
CA VAL A 1058 -16.97 2.12 51.06
C VAL A 1058 -16.92 1.26 52.32
N MET A 1059 -16.98 1.89 53.51
CA MET A 1059 -17.04 1.17 54.77
C MET A 1059 -18.47 0.73 55.15
N GLY A 1060 -19.50 1.40 54.62
CA GLY A 1060 -20.92 1.15 54.87
C GLY A 1060 -21.47 1.78 56.17
N ALA A 1061 -20.63 2.40 56.99
CA ALA A 1061 -21.06 3.15 58.18
C ALA A 1061 -20.04 4.24 58.55
N VAL A 1062 -20.50 5.28 59.26
CA VAL A 1062 -19.65 6.36 59.81
C VAL A 1062 -18.79 5.78 60.95
N ASP A 1063 -17.51 6.14 60.99
CA ASP A 1063 -16.51 5.72 62.00
C ASP A 1063 -16.26 4.21 62.11
N ALA A 1064 -16.64 3.42 61.10
CA ALA A 1064 -16.38 1.98 61.08
C ALA A 1064 -14.86 1.69 61.00
N SER A 1065 -14.36 0.86 61.92
CA SER A 1065 -12.94 0.47 61.94
C SER A 1065 -12.57 -0.54 60.84
N THR A 1066 -13.57 -1.27 60.34
CA THR A 1066 -13.53 -2.26 59.25
C THR A 1066 -14.82 -2.14 58.42
N PRO A 1067 -14.82 -2.51 57.12
CA PRO A 1067 -16.04 -2.45 56.33
C PRO A 1067 -17.15 -3.34 56.93
N THR A 1068 -18.39 -2.86 56.87
CA THR A 1068 -19.59 -3.63 57.26
C THR A 1068 -19.73 -4.89 56.41
N PRO A 1069 -20.42 -5.95 56.88
CA PRO A 1069 -20.61 -7.17 56.11
C PRO A 1069 -21.18 -6.92 54.69
N GLU A 1070 -22.13 -6.00 54.56
CA GLU A 1070 -22.72 -5.61 53.27
C GLU A 1070 -21.71 -4.94 52.36
N ALA A 1071 -20.89 -4.03 52.90
CA ALA A 1071 -19.82 -3.37 52.16
C ALA A 1071 -18.73 -4.36 51.71
N VAL A 1072 -18.36 -5.32 52.56
CA VAL A 1072 -17.43 -6.40 52.22
C VAL A 1072 -17.97 -7.21 51.03
N VAL A 1073 -19.24 -7.62 51.07
CA VAL A 1073 -19.86 -8.38 49.97
C VAL A 1073 -19.83 -7.60 48.65
N ARG A 1074 -20.11 -6.29 48.69
CA ARG A 1074 -20.07 -5.42 47.51
C ARG A 1074 -18.66 -5.29 46.95
N LEU A 1075 -17.65 -5.06 47.79
CA LEU A 1075 -16.24 -4.96 47.37
C LEU A 1075 -15.73 -6.28 46.77
N VAL A 1076 -16.07 -7.41 47.39
CA VAL A 1076 -15.72 -8.73 46.85
C VAL A 1076 -16.35 -8.95 45.48
N ARG A 1077 -17.59 -8.52 45.27
CA ARG A 1077 -18.26 -8.63 43.96
C ARG A 1077 -17.54 -7.80 42.88
N ILE A 1078 -17.30 -6.52 43.14
CA ILE A 1078 -16.59 -5.60 42.23
C ILE A 1078 -15.23 -6.18 41.83
N LEU A 1079 -14.42 -6.58 42.82
CA LEU A 1079 -13.07 -7.07 42.58
C LEU A 1079 -13.05 -8.45 41.91
N SER A 1080 -14.04 -9.31 42.20
CA SER A 1080 -14.16 -10.59 41.50
C SER A 1080 -14.44 -10.38 40.01
N GLU A 1081 -15.38 -9.49 39.68
CA GLU A 1081 -15.73 -9.15 38.29
C GLU A 1081 -14.54 -8.53 37.54
N LEU A 1082 -13.81 -7.59 38.17
CA LEU A 1082 -12.58 -7.03 37.62
C LEU A 1082 -11.55 -8.11 37.31
N PHE A 1083 -11.26 -8.99 38.26
CA PHE A 1083 -10.21 -9.98 38.10
C PHE A 1083 -10.54 -11.06 37.05
N VAL A 1084 -11.82 -11.35 36.80
CA VAL A 1084 -12.23 -12.29 35.75
C VAL A 1084 -12.38 -11.64 34.38
N SER A 1085 -12.49 -10.32 34.30
CA SER A 1085 -12.54 -9.58 33.02
C SER A 1085 -11.20 -9.55 32.28
N GLU A 1086 -10.12 -9.94 32.95
CA GLU A 1086 -8.75 -9.98 32.40
C GLU A 1086 -8.17 -8.62 31.95
N VAL A 1087 -8.81 -7.51 32.29
CA VAL A 1087 -8.29 -6.14 32.09
C VAL A 1087 -6.85 -6.01 32.61
N THR A 1088 -5.99 -5.42 31.79
CA THR A 1088 -4.59 -5.19 32.14
C THR A 1088 -4.44 -3.96 33.02
N LEU A 1089 -3.92 -4.15 34.24
CA LEU A 1089 -3.66 -3.07 35.19
C LEU A 1089 -2.16 -2.93 35.48
N PRO A 1090 -1.67 -1.72 35.83
CA PRO A 1090 -0.31 -1.54 36.31
C PRO A 1090 0.00 -2.51 37.46
N GLU A 1091 1.15 -3.20 37.41
CA GLU A 1091 1.50 -4.30 38.33
C GLU A 1091 1.37 -3.90 39.81
N ALA A 1092 1.79 -2.68 40.15
CA ALA A 1092 1.66 -2.13 41.49
C ALA A 1092 0.20 -1.97 41.93
N LEU A 1093 -0.67 -1.48 41.04
CA LEU A 1093 -2.10 -1.32 41.31
C LEU A 1093 -2.78 -2.69 41.41
N SER A 1094 -2.51 -3.60 40.46
CA SER A 1094 -3.02 -4.98 40.47
C SER A 1094 -2.67 -5.70 41.77
N SER A 1095 -1.41 -5.58 42.22
CA SER A 1095 -0.94 -6.15 43.49
C SER A 1095 -1.69 -5.58 44.71
N ARG A 1096 -1.93 -4.26 44.73
CA ARG A 1096 -2.70 -3.62 45.81
C ARG A 1096 -4.17 -4.06 45.81
N LEU A 1097 -4.79 -4.16 44.64
CA LEU A 1097 -6.16 -4.63 44.50
C LEU A 1097 -6.30 -6.09 44.94
N ALA A 1098 -5.31 -6.94 44.62
CA ALA A 1098 -5.31 -8.34 45.04
C ALA A 1098 -5.23 -8.47 46.57
N GLN A 1099 -4.40 -7.64 47.23
CA GLN A 1099 -4.32 -7.60 48.68
C GLN A 1099 -5.65 -7.12 49.31
N ALA A 1100 -6.25 -6.06 48.77
CA ALA A 1100 -7.56 -5.58 49.22
C ALA A 1100 -8.66 -6.64 49.02
N PHE A 1101 -8.63 -7.34 47.89
CA PHE A 1101 -9.55 -8.43 47.57
C PHE A 1101 -9.42 -9.58 48.55
N GLN A 1102 -8.20 -10.08 48.81
CA GLN A 1102 -7.97 -11.16 49.77
C GLN A 1102 -8.41 -10.78 51.19
N ALA A 1103 -8.14 -9.54 51.61
CA ALA A 1103 -8.59 -9.04 52.91
C ALA A 1103 -10.13 -9.00 53.02
N CYS A 1104 -10.81 -8.47 52.00
CA CYS A 1104 -12.27 -8.43 51.96
C CYS A 1104 -12.87 -9.85 51.84
N LEU A 1105 -12.27 -10.72 51.02
CA LEU A 1105 -12.70 -12.09 50.85
C LEU A 1105 -12.59 -12.86 52.18
N GLY A 1106 -11.51 -12.67 52.94
CA GLY A 1106 -11.36 -13.22 54.29
C GLY A 1106 -12.47 -12.80 55.26
N ALA A 1107 -12.95 -11.56 55.15
CA ALA A 1107 -14.03 -11.00 55.96
C ALA A 1107 -15.45 -11.30 55.40
N CYS A 1108 -15.56 -11.85 54.20
CA CYS A 1108 -16.84 -12.08 53.52
C CYS A 1108 -17.58 -13.31 54.09
N PRO A 1109 -18.89 -13.24 54.36
CA PRO A 1109 -19.67 -14.39 54.81
C PRO A 1109 -19.64 -15.56 53.82
N ASP A 1110 -19.50 -16.79 54.31
CA ASP A 1110 -19.35 -17.99 53.45
C ASP A 1110 -20.54 -18.21 52.50
N GLN A 1111 -21.75 -17.84 52.92
CA GLN A 1111 -22.93 -17.88 52.06
C GLN A 1111 -22.80 -16.94 50.86
N ALA A 1112 -22.32 -15.71 51.08
CA ALA A 1112 -22.12 -14.73 50.01
C ALA A 1112 -20.95 -15.14 49.10
N LYS A 1113 -19.88 -15.73 49.65
CA LYS A 1113 -18.79 -16.32 48.84
C LYS A 1113 -19.31 -17.40 47.89
N ALA A 1114 -20.13 -18.32 48.40
CA ALA A 1114 -20.70 -19.40 47.61
C ALA A 1114 -21.64 -18.88 46.50
N GLU A 1115 -22.42 -17.83 46.79
CA GLU A 1115 -23.29 -17.17 45.81
C GLU A 1115 -22.47 -16.49 44.70
N ILE A 1116 -21.46 -15.68 45.06
CA ILE A 1116 -20.59 -15.00 44.10
C ILE A 1116 -19.83 -16.02 43.26
N TRP A 1117 -19.25 -17.06 43.88
CA TRP A 1117 -18.55 -18.13 43.17
C TRP A 1117 -19.48 -18.91 42.22
N GLY A 1118 -20.71 -19.18 42.66
CA GLY A 1118 -21.72 -19.87 41.87
C GLY A 1118 -22.18 -19.08 40.63
N ALA A 1119 -22.14 -17.75 40.69
CA ALA A 1119 -22.50 -16.87 39.59
C ALA A 1119 -21.43 -16.79 38.48
N LEU A 1120 -20.18 -17.16 38.77
CA LEU A 1120 -19.08 -17.17 37.80
C LEU A 1120 -19.17 -18.39 36.87
N TYR A 1121 -18.84 -18.22 35.60
CA TYR A 1121 -18.66 -19.31 34.65
C TYR A 1121 -17.41 -20.15 34.97
N GLU A 1122 -17.34 -21.37 34.45
CA GLU A 1122 -16.23 -22.30 34.72
C GLU A 1122 -14.86 -21.71 34.36
N HIS A 1123 -14.75 -21.03 33.22
CA HIS A 1123 -13.51 -20.36 32.80
C HIS A 1123 -13.12 -19.23 33.76
N GLN A 1124 -14.07 -18.40 34.22
CA GLN A 1124 -13.82 -17.30 35.17
C GLN A 1124 -13.32 -17.82 36.52
N ARG A 1125 -13.90 -18.92 37.02
CA ARG A 1125 -13.42 -19.60 38.23
C ARG A 1125 -11.98 -20.08 38.07
N LYS A 1126 -11.66 -20.63 36.89
CA LYS A 1126 -10.31 -21.08 36.56
C LYS A 1126 -9.32 -19.92 36.55
N VAL A 1127 -9.69 -18.73 36.05
CA VAL A 1127 -8.85 -17.51 36.09
C VAL A 1127 -8.49 -17.16 37.54
N LEU A 1128 -9.49 -17.05 38.43
CA LEU A 1128 -9.27 -16.71 39.84
C LEU A 1128 -8.36 -17.73 40.56
N SER A 1129 -8.56 -19.03 40.31
CA SER A 1129 -7.73 -20.09 40.91
C SER A 1129 -6.31 -20.14 40.34
N THR A 1130 -6.14 -19.93 39.03
CA THR A 1130 -4.83 -20.04 38.36
C THR A 1130 -3.93 -18.87 38.74
N LYS A 1131 -4.50 -17.67 38.93
CA LYS A 1131 -3.77 -16.48 39.39
C LYS A 1131 -3.54 -16.45 40.92
N GLY A 1132 -4.01 -17.46 41.65
CA GLY A 1132 -3.80 -17.60 43.11
C GLY A 1132 -4.55 -16.57 43.95
N TRP A 1133 -5.66 -16.02 43.42
CA TRP A 1133 -6.46 -15.01 44.09
C TRP A 1133 -7.53 -15.59 45.02
N VAL A 1134 -7.95 -16.84 44.77
CA VAL A 1134 -8.91 -17.61 45.58
C VAL A 1134 -8.41 -19.01 45.85
#